data_AF-A0A496ZTR1-F1
#
_entry.id   AF-A0A496ZTR1-F1
#
_cell.length_a   1.000
_cell.length_b   1.000
_cell.length_c   1.000
_cell.angle_alpha   90.00
_cell.angle_beta   90.00
_cell.angle_gamma   90.00
#
_symmetry.space_group_name_H-M   'P 1'
#
loop_
_entity.id
_entity.type
_entity.pdbx_description
1 polymer ?
#
loop_
_entity_poly.entity_id
_entity_poly.type
_entity_poly.pdbx_seq_one_letter_code
_entity_poly.pdbx_strand_id
1 'polypeptide(L)'
;MFRVILITILLSISTFTIFSMPPAPGQSTSYEPLPVYPSEIFPKTDGSRNRELPQNILALMVEFEDVTFDLEPDFPDSLAHDKAYFERLFFHVATYWNDASHGQYALTEDNYTVWDNIFTVPGTMGYYGDDDLQIERICEFVQDVLTLADAEIDFSQYDAFVIIHAGAGQETDVEQVDEIFTTFLSRRSLQAGIDPENDDYPGIEVDGIFLKEFVIIPETENQPGIEPGDTIYGLLGVLAHNFGHQMGLPTLFDNDDSNGVSYGIGGFGVMGTGVWIANSIVPPLPCAWSRYYLGWEDDNIVELNVSAENLELTFPTADDDLTPKLYKLNITEDEYFLIENRQQNPDGSTQIWSELDSLGNVIALDPAASFTFPLVADQKYYPYPNEDKPKFDYMVNSFSGSEWDFYLPGLGGYTNGVFDGSGILIWHIDENVINANFNPEFENNTVNADALHKGIDLEEASGIQYLDSNFYGYDSFFGSGYDSYRSDNNDYFGKRVYQNLFRAPTAESYYGGIPLEIKNIGESGTIMSFTVEYEWALNASFIGENIYPASIINYYENDENEVMFYPMPDGHLYLWEADTLVVTFPRNIGLIPQLYAYDPYTQNLLIPSETDAVNICRLYTFNEIEETYPIFIDKRWAASPVINTDNVNQNRAILPFINVNNEFGIIVTLDSDYNILIEHESDYKISSNLMLKENMIYFMDDDWKLITMSLADFNEDSVQLSIIGEKPEIWSALLADIDADGEDDVIVTAADSLLHVFNKDGSYLSGFPTEIPLQAISIPSINDVDGNGYPDILIGGENNFAIFNKNGTVLSPSNQLSNPDSTYQAAGIIAVD
;
A
#
# COMPACT_ATOMS: atom_id res chain seq x y z
N MET A 1 51.44 3.10 28.41
CA MET A 1 50.32 2.17 28.62
C MET A 1 49.05 3.01 28.65
N PHE A 2 48.51 3.26 27.46
CA PHE A 2 47.20 3.89 27.24
C PHE A 2 46.49 3.00 26.23
N ARG A 3 45.23 2.64 26.47
CA ARG A 3 44.39 2.01 25.46
C ARG A 3 43.84 3.12 24.57
N VAL A 4 44.23 3.13 23.29
CA VAL A 4 43.41 3.76 22.26
C VAL A 4 42.36 2.71 21.90
N ILE A 5 41.09 3.04 22.08
CA ILE A 5 40.01 2.24 21.52
C ILE A 5 39.96 2.64 20.04
N LEU A 6 40.21 1.68 19.16
CA LEU A 6 39.90 1.85 17.75
C LEU A 6 38.39 1.67 17.63
N ILE A 7 37.67 2.75 17.30
CA ILE A 7 36.28 2.63 16.86
C ILE A 7 36.36 2.17 15.41
N THR A 8 36.18 0.88 15.18
CA THR A 8 35.85 0.39 13.84
C THR A 8 34.45 0.90 13.54
N ILE A 9 34.34 1.86 12.65
CA ILE A 9 33.04 2.17 12.03
C ILE A 9 32.75 0.97 11.12
N LEU A 10 31.87 0.10 11.58
CA LEU A 10 31.09 -0.74 10.69
C LEU A 10 30.18 0.22 9.93
N LEU A 11 30.57 0.54 8.70
CA LEU A 11 29.58 0.88 7.69
C LEU A 11 28.71 -0.37 7.55
N SER A 12 27.40 -0.22 7.75
CA SER A 12 26.43 -1.19 7.30
C SER A 12 26.57 -1.26 5.77
N ILE A 13 27.14 -2.37 5.29
CA ILE A 13 26.92 -2.78 3.91
C ILE A 13 25.42 -3.06 3.85
N SER A 14 24.70 -2.26 3.08
CA SER A 14 23.34 -2.56 2.68
C SER A 14 23.37 -3.92 1.99
N THR A 15 22.52 -4.85 2.46
CA THR A 15 22.33 -6.13 1.80
C THR A 15 21.90 -5.88 0.35
N PHE A 16 22.54 -6.60 -0.56
CA PHE A 16 22.29 -6.59 -1.99
C PHE A 16 22.08 -8.09 -2.38
N THR A 17 21.13 -8.57 -3.19
CA THR A 17 20.38 -7.87 -4.24
C THR A 17 19.77 -8.76 -5.38
N ILE A 18 19.97 -10.09 -5.56
CA ILE A 18 19.49 -10.79 -6.81
C ILE A 18 17.96 -10.97 -6.89
N PHE A 19 17.34 -11.42 -8.00
CA PHE A 19 15.92 -11.87 -8.02
C PHE A 19 15.81 -13.40 -8.12
N SER A 20 15.05 -14.03 -7.24
CA SER A 20 14.75 -15.48 -7.29
C SER A 20 13.24 -15.72 -7.42
N MET A 21 12.85 -16.83 -8.06
CA MET A 21 11.46 -17.31 -8.07
C MET A 21 10.98 -17.64 -6.62
N PRO A 22 9.69 -17.54 -6.24
CA PRO A 22 9.30 -17.93 -4.89
C PRO A 22 9.41 -19.45 -4.75
N PRO A 23 9.88 -20.01 -3.61
CA PRO A 23 9.95 -21.45 -3.41
C PRO A 23 8.62 -22.18 -3.64
N ALA A 24 8.69 -23.44 -4.07
CA ALA A 24 7.51 -24.25 -4.36
C ALA A 24 6.60 -24.45 -3.12
N PRO A 25 5.26 -24.60 -3.30
CA PRO A 25 4.31 -24.64 -2.19
C PRO A 25 4.63 -25.72 -1.15
N GLY A 26 4.85 -25.29 0.10
CA GLY A 26 5.16 -26.16 1.23
C GLY A 26 6.65 -26.40 1.49
N GLN A 27 7.55 -25.79 0.70
CA GLN A 27 8.97 -25.74 1.02
C GLN A 27 9.30 -24.78 2.18
N SER A 28 10.50 -24.92 2.75
CA SER A 28 10.91 -24.17 3.96
C SER A 28 11.14 -22.69 3.68
N THR A 29 10.48 -21.81 4.44
CA THR A 29 10.70 -20.35 4.42
C THR A 29 12.00 -19.94 5.14
N SER A 30 13.04 -20.77 5.05
CA SER A 30 14.40 -20.49 5.53
C SER A 30 15.33 -20.03 4.40
N TYR A 31 14.82 -19.96 3.16
CA TYR A 31 15.41 -19.16 2.11
C TYR A 31 15.16 -17.68 2.45
N GLU A 32 16.14 -17.00 3.04
CA GLU A 32 16.16 -15.53 3.03
C GLU A 32 16.23 -15.13 1.55
N PRO A 33 15.26 -14.36 1.02
CA PRO A 33 15.25 -14.03 -0.39
C PRO A 33 16.53 -13.26 -0.71
N LEU A 34 17.28 -13.72 -1.71
CA LEU A 34 18.13 -12.79 -2.42
C LEU A 34 17.15 -11.87 -3.23
N PRO A 35 17.09 -10.52 -3.06
CA PRO A 35 15.85 -9.73 -3.35
C PRO A 35 15.65 -8.93 -4.67
N VAL A 36 16.54 -7.96 -5.04
CA VAL A 36 16.29 -6.86 -6.02
C VAL A 36 17.49 -6.12 -6.71
N TYR A 37 17.64 -6.12 -8.05
CA TYR A 37 18.68 -5.34 -8.78
C TYR A 37 18.19 -4.75 -10.14
N PRO A 38 18.75 -3.63 -10.66
CA PRO A 38 18.26 -2.93 -11.85
C PRO A 38 18.73 -3.37 -13.25
N SER A 39 17.96 -3.05 -14.29
CA SER A 39 18.22 -3.02 -15.76
C SER A 39 18.04 -1.60 -16.35
N GLU A 40 18.32 -1.38 -17.64
CA GLU A 40 18.17 -0.10 -18.34
C GLU A 40 17.40 -0.22 -19.69
N ILE A 41 16.45 -1.15 -19.81
CA ILE A 41 15.61 -1.29 -21.02
C ILE A 41 14.44 -0.29 -21.03
N PHE A 42 13.85 -0.01 -19.86
CA PHE A 42 12.59 0.74 -19.77
C PHE A 42 12.79 2.25 -19.54
N PRO A 43 12.48 3.12 -20.53
CA PRO A 43 12.63 4.57 -20.36
C PRO A 43 11.58 5.14 -19.39
N LYS A 44 11.92 6.25 -18.72
CA LYS A 44 10.99 6.97 -17.85
C LYS A 44 9.78 7.45 -18.66
N THR A 45 8.59 7.16 -18.14
CA THR A 45 7.30 7.37 -18.79
C THR A 45 7.09 8.84 -19.16
N ASP A 46 6.71 9.09 -20.42
CA ASP A 46 6.35 10.41 -20.94
C ASP A 46 4.85 10.72 -20.77
N GLY A 47 4.17 9.91 -19.97
CA GLY A 47 2.71 9.83 -19.86
C GLY A 47 2.08 8.72 -20.71
N SER A 48 2.83 8.07 -21.61
CA SER A 48 2.37 6.89 -22.33
C SER A 48 2.77 5.57 -21.64
N ARG A 49 1.90 4.56 -21.75
CA ARG A 49 2.14 3.19 -21.25
C ARG A 49 2.73 2.25 -22.32
N ASN A 50 2.91 2.73 -23.55
CA ASN A 50 3.51 1.99 -24.65
C ASN A 50 5.02 1.79 -24.39
N ARG A 51 5.43 0.55 -24.16
CA ARG A 51 6.83 0.15 -23.92
C ARG A 51 7.44 -0.51 -25.16
N GLU A 52 8.74 -0.36 -25.32
CA GLU A 52 9.51 -1.21 -26.25
C GLU A 52 9.74 -2.57 -25.56
N LEU A 53 8.83 -3.51 -25.79
CA LEU A 53 8.91 -4.90 -25.29
C LEU A 53 9.83 -5.74 -26.18
N PRO A 54 10.58 -6.73 -25.65
CA PRO A 54 11.48 -7.57 -26.45
C PRO A 54 10.79 -8.21 -27.66
N GLN A 55 11.47 -8.19 -28.82
CA GLN A 55 10.93 -8.72 -30.09
C GLN A 55 11.74 -9.92 -30.62
N ASN A 56 13.00 -10.08 -30.18
CA ASN A 56 13.94 -11.08 -30.64
C ASN A 56 14.61 -11.74 -29.42
N ILE A 57 14.26 -12.99 -29.12
CA ILE A 57 14.72 -13.70 -27.91
C ILE A 57 15.78 -14.75 -28.29
N LEU A 58 16.91 -14.76 -27.57
CA LEU A 58 17.93 -15.80 -27.67
C LEU A 58 17.86 -16.73 -26.45
N ALA A 59 17.79 -18.04 -26.68
CA ALA A 59 17.85 -19.06 -25.66
C ALA A 59 19.05 -20.00 -25.86
N LEU A 60 19.87 -20.15 -24.82
CA LEU A 60 21.10 -20.96 -24.85
C LEU A 60 20.95 -22.19 -23.95
N MET A 61 21.17 -23.38 -24.49
CA MET A 61 21.23 -24.63 -23.72
C MET A 61 22.65 -24.85 -23.17
N VAL A 62 22.77 -25.08 -21.86
CA VAL A 62 24.06 -25.13 -21.14
C VAL A 62 24.16 -26.36 -20.24
N GLU A 63 25.31 -27.02 -20.28
CA GLU A 63 25.67 -28.20 -19.47
C GLU A 63 26.91 -27.95 -18.62
N PHE A 64 27.14 -28.79 -17.60
CA PHE A 64 28.25 -28.69 -16.66
C PHE A 64 29.28 -29.82 -16.86
N GLU A 65 30.40 -29.80 -16.14
CA GLU A 65 31.36 -30.94 -16.17
C GLU A 65 30.75 -32.27 -15.67
N ASP A 66 29.64 -32.22 -14.90
CA ASP A 66 29.02 -33.35 -14.22
C ASP A 66 27.51 -33.55 -14.46
N VAL A 67 26.80 -32.57 -15.02
CA VAL A 67 25.35 -32.63 -15.32
C VAL A 67 25.09 -32.25 -16.79
N THR A 68 24.25 -33.04 -17.46
CA THR A 68 23.95 -32.99 -18.90
C THR A 68 22.46 -33.22 -19.15
N PHE A 69 21.90 -32.66 -20.23
CA PHE A 69 20.46 -32.77 -20.53
C PHE A 69 19.99 -34.23 -20.71
N ASP A 70 18.76 -34.54 -20.30
CA ASP A 70 18.13 -35.83 -20.58
C ASP A 70 17.46 -35.85 -21.96
N LEU A 71 18.17 -36.46 -22.90
CA LEU A 71 17.76 -36.61 -24.29
C LEU A 71 17.02 -37.94 -24.57
N GLU A 72 16.70 -38.75 -23.55
CA GLU A 72 15.96 -40.01 -23.67
C GLU A 72 14.55 -39.90 -23.04
N PRO A 73 13.44 -39.96 -23.80
CA PRO A 73 12.10 -39.68 -23.25
C PRO A 73 11.59 -40.71 -22.21
N ASP A 74 11.64 -40.39 -20.91
CA ASP A 74 11.07 -41.26 -19.85
C ASP A 74 10.12 -40.62 -18.80
N PHE A 75 10.39 -40.58 -17.50
CA PHE A 75 9.48 -40.10 -16.45
C PHE A 75 10.11 -38.90 -15.73
N PRO A 76 9.43 -37.73 -15.64
CA PRO A 76 7.97 -37.60 -15.49
C PRO A 76 7.13 -37.42 -16.77
N ASP A 77 7.60 -36.64 -17.75
CA ASP A 77 6.74 -36.10 -18.83
C ASP A 77 6.70 -36.95 -20.11
N SER A 78 7.67 -37.86 -20.28
CA SER A 78 7.92 -38.67 -21.47
C SER A 78 8.29 -37.87 -22.73
N LEU A 79 9.07 -36.81 -22.53
CA LEU A 79 9.71 -35.97 -23.56
C LEU A 79 11.24 -36.07 -23.41
N ALA A 80 11.96 -35.79 -24.50
CA ALA A 80 13.40 -35.50 -24.42
C ALA A 80 13.54 -34.00 -24.28
N HIS A 81 14.41 -33.54 -23.37
CA HIS A 81 14.67 -32.12 -23.15
C HIS A 81 15.71 -31.61 -24.17
N ASP A 82 15.35 -31.76 -25.45
CA ASP A 82 16.11 -31.27 -26.58
C ASP A 82 15.64 -29.88 -27.05
N LYS A 83 16.34 -29.33 -28.05
CA LYS A 83 16.00 -28.03 -28.66
C LYS A 83 14.52 -27.91 -29.05
N ALA A 84 13.88 -28.97 -29.56
CA ALA A 84 12.48 -28.90 -29.99
C ALA A 84 11.52 -28.83 -28.80
N TYR A 85 11.87 -29.42 -27.64
CA TYR A 85 11.12 -29.23 -26.39
C TYR A 85 11.18 -27.79 -25.90
N PHE A 86 12.35 -27.15 -25.92
CA PHE A 86 12.48 -25.75 -25.50
C PHE A 86 11.89 -24.77 -26.53
N GLU A 87 12.02 -25.01 -27.84
CA GLU A 87 11.27 -24.27 -28.88
C GLU A 87 9.74 -24.39 -28.65
N ARG A 88 9.27 -25.51 -28.08
CA ARG A 88 7.87 -25.69 -27.72
C ARG A 88 7.47 -24.93 -26.46
N LEU A 89 8.35 -24.81 -25.47
CA LEU A 89 8.13 -23.97 -24.29
C LEU A 89 7.99 -22.49 -24.68
N PHE A 90 8.90 -21.97 -25.52
CA PHE A 90 8.78 -20.60 -26.04
C PHE A 90 7.52 -20.37 -26.87
N PHE A 91 7.09 -21.35 -27.68
CA PHE A 91 5.79 -21.29 -28.36
C PHE A 91 4.62 -21.11 -27.39
N HIS A 92 4.59 -21.84 -26.26
CA HIS A 92 3.50 -21.72 -25.30
C HIS A 92 3.54 -20.39 -24.55
N VAL A 93 4.73 -19.90 -24.15
CA VAL A 93 4.92 -18.57 -23.53
C VAL A 93 4.51 -17.45 -24.50
N ALA A 94 4.83 -17.57 -25.79
CA ALA A 94 4.37 -16.67 -26.83
C ALA A 94 2.83 -16.64 -26.95
N THR A 95 2.17 -17.81 -26.86
CA THR A 95 0.69 -17.85 -26.86
C THR A 95 0.06 -17.29 -25.58
N TYR A 96 0.68 -17.53 -24.42
CA TYR A 96 0.22 -16.98 -23.14
C TYR A 96 0.22 -15.44 -23.15
N TRP A 97 1.34 -14.82 -23.55
CA TRP A 97 1.45 -13.36 -23.60
C TRP A 97 0.67 -12.73 -24.76
N ASN A 98 0.45 -13.45 -25.87
CA ASN A 98 -0.53 -13.05 -26.90
C ASN A 98 -1.94 -12.94 -26.31
N ASP A 99 -2.40 -13.98 -25.60
CA ASP A 99 -3.76 -14.01 -25.06
C ASP A 99 -3.93 -12.98 -23.93
N ALA A 100 -2.95 -12.87 -23.03
CA ALA A 100 -2.93 -11.89 -21.94
C ALA A 100 -2.85 -10.42 -22.39
N SER A 101 -2.37 -10.16 -23.62
CA SER A 101 -2.30 -8.82 -24.22
C SER A 101 -3.44 -8.51 -25.19
N HIS A 102 -4.47 -9.36 -25.27
CA HIS A 102 -5.55 -9.27 -26.27
C HIS A 102 -5.03 -9.25 -27.73
N GLY A 103 -3.88 -9.88 -27.98
CA GLY A 103 -3.19 -9.90 -29.27
C GLY A 103 -2.34 -8.65 -29.60
N GLN A 104 -2.11 -7.75 -28.63
CA GLN A 104 -1.25 -6.56 -28.82
C GLN A 104 0.24 -6.88 -28.82
N TYR A 105 0.66 -7.91 -28.08
CA TYR A 105 2.03 -8.41 -28.02
C TYR A 105 2.06 -9.88 -28.44
N ALA A 106 2.48 -10.14 -29.67
CA ALA A 106 2.45 -11.48 -30.27
C ALA A 106 3.83 -11.85 -30.84
N LEU A 107 4.44 -12.88 -30.27
CA LEU A 107 5.69 -13.48 -30.76
C LEU A 107 5.38 -14.68 -31.68
N THR A 108 6.25 -14.92 -32.66
CA THR A 108 6.14 -16.04 -33.62
C THR A 108 7.41 -16.89 -33.63
N GLU A 109 7.41 -18.00 -34.38
CA GLU A 109 8.59 -18.87 -34.57
C GLU A 109 9.82 -18.13 -35.15
N ASP A 110 9.64 -16.97 -35.80
CA ASP A 110 10.74 -16.11 -36.27
C ASP A 110 11.29 -15.16 -35.17
N ASN A 111 10.65 -15.08 -33.98
CA ASN A 111 10.97 -14.13 -32.91
C ASN A 111 11.76 -14.72 -31.73
N TYR A 112 11.87 -16.04 -31.60
CA TYR A 112 12.65 -16.70 -30.55
C TYR A 112 13.55 -17.79 -31.14
N THR A 113 14.78 -17.88 -30.65
CA THR A 113 15.78 -18.83 -31.16
C THR A 113 16.43 -19.59 -30.02
N VAL A 114 16.12 -20.88 -29.90
CA VAL A 114 16.96 -21.82 -29.14
C VAL A 114 18.18 -22.14 -30.00
N TRP A 115 19.39 -21.96 -29.49
CA TRP A 115 20.61 -22.18 -30.29
C TRP A 115 20.82 -23.66 -30.65
N ASP A 116 21.46 -23.94 -31.78
CA ASP A 116 21.69 -25.31 -32.28
C ASP A 116 22.73 -26.11 -31.46
N ASN A 117 23.65 -25.41 -30.79
CA ASN A 117 24.72 -26.01 -30.00
C ASN A 117 24.44 -25.87 -28.50
N ILE A 118 24.61 -26.99 -27.78
CA ILE A 118 24.67 -27.03 -26.32
C ILE A 118 26.10 -26.66 -25.89
N PHE A 119 26.24 -25.76 -24.91
CA PHE A 119 27.53 -25.29 -24.42
C PHE A 119 27.87 -25.93 -23.08
N THR A 120 29.03 -26.59 -22.96
CA THR A 120 29.50 -27.13 -21.67
C THR A 120 30.40 -26.11 -20.97
N VAL A 121 29.97 -25.59 -19.81
CA VAL A 121 30.78 -24.67 -18.98
C VAL A 121 31.87 -25.42 -18.19
N PRO A 122 32.97 -24.75 -17.79
CA PRO A 122 34.13 -25.41 -17.17
C PRO A 122 33.97 -25.79 -15.68
N GLY A 123 32.85 -25.43 -15.04
CA GLY A 123 32.52 -25.84 -13.67
C GLY A 123 31.49 -26.96 -13.59
N THR A 124 31.30 -27.49 -12.37
CA THR A 124 30.19 -28.39 -12.00
C THR A 124 28.92 -27.61 -11.68
N MET A 125 27.74 -28.24 -11.66
CA MET A 125 26.48 -27.53 -11.36
C MET A 125 26.56 -26.80 -10.01
N GLY A 126 26.94 -27.50 -8.94
CA GLY A 126 27.19 -26.93 -7.60
C GLY A 126 28.45 -26.06 -7.46
N TYR A 127 29.18 -25.76 -8.55
CA TYR A 127 30.15 -24.64 -8.52
C TYR A 127 29.48 -23.31 -8.85
N TYR A 128 28.42 -23.35 -9.67
CA TYR A 128 27.63 -22.19 -10.05
C TYR A 128 26.39 -22.00 -9.14
N GLY A 129 25.87 -23.10 -8.56
CA GLY A 129 24.89 -23.15 -7.47
C GLY A 129 25.52 -23.21 -6.07
N ASP A 130 26.45 -22.30 -5.76
CA ASP A 130 27.17 -22.20 -4.47
C ASP A 130 26.42 -21.20 -3.57
N ASP A 131 25.55 -21.67 -2.65
CA ASP A 131 24.68 -20.80 -1.82
C ASP A 131 25.47 -19.72 -1.05
N ASP A 132 26.70 -20.02 -0.61
CA ASP A 132 27.60 -19.11 0.12
C ASP A 132 28.12 -17.94 -0.77
N LEU A 133 27.97 -18.03 -2.11
CA LEU A 133 28.53 -17.12 -3.13
C LEU A 133 27.58 -16.90 -4.34
N GLN A 134 26.27 -17.05 -4.16
CA GLN A 134 25.30 -17.22 -5.26
C GLN A 134 25.37 -16.10 -6.33
N ILE A 135 25.59 -14.84 -5.94
CA ILE A 135 25.66 -13.71 -6.88
C ILE A 135 26.96 -13.70 -7.70
N GLU A 136 28.12 -13.91 -7.08
CA GLU A 136 29.38 -14.01 -7.80
C GLU A 136 29.37 -15.21 -8.76
N ARG A 137 28.81 -16.34 -8.33
CA ARG A 137 28.75 -17.57 -9.13
C ARG A 137 27.83 -17.50 -10.32
N ILE A 138 26.62 -16.99 -10.16
CA ILE A 138 25.68 -16.93 -11.27
C ILE A 138 26.13 -15.89 -12.32
N CYS A 139 26.89 -14.87 -11.90
CA CYS A 139 27.58 -13.96 -12.82
C CYS A 139 28.80 -14.62 -13.50
N GLU A 140 29.59 -15.43 -12.79
CA GLU A 140 30.67 -16.25 -13.36
C GLU A 140 30.13 -17.22 -14.42
N PHE A 141 28.98 -17.86 -14.15
CA PHE A 141 28.25 -18.72 -15.08
C PHE A 141 27.88 -17.99 -16.38
N VAL A 142 27.22 -16.82 -16.29
CA VAL A 142 26.90 -16.00 -17.46
C VAL A 142 28.16 -15.62 -18.24
N GLN A 143 29.25 -15.24 -17.57
CA GLN A 143 30.51 -14.90 -18.24
C GLN A 143 31.13 -16.08 -19.00
N ASP A 144 31.12 -17.29 -18.43
CA ASP A 144 31.58 -18.50 -19.10
C ASP A 144 30.70 -18.85 -20.30
N VAL A 145 29.36 -18.79 -20.17
CA VAL A 145 28.41 -19.05 -21.27
C VAL A 145 28.63 -18.07 -22.43
N LEU A 146 28.71 -16.77 -22.15
CA LEU A 146 28.97 -15.75 -23.18
C LEU A 146 30.35 -15.96 -23.85
N THR A 147 31.37 -16.34 -23.08
CA THR A 147 32.72 -16.63 -23.59
C THR A 147 32.76 -17.83 -24.55
N LEU A 148 31.84 -18.79 -24.39
CA LEU A 148 31.68 -19.93 -25.30
C LEU A 148 30.84 -19.56 -26.55
N ALA A 149 29.85 -18.67 -26.40
CA ALA A 149 28.88 -18.29 -27.42
C ALA A 149 29.34 -17.19 -28.40
N ASP A 150 30.17 -16.22 -27.95
CA ASP A 150 30.72 -15.08 -28.73
C ASP A 150 31.39 -15.48 -30.06
N ALA A 151 31.89 -16.71 -30.16
CA ALA A 151 32.50 -17.23 -31.39
C ALA A 151 31.49 -17.64 -32.48
N GLU A 152 30.20 -17.76 -32.16
CA GLU A 152 29.16 -18.32 -33.03
C GLU A 152 27.93 -17.41 -33.20
N ILE A 153 27.62 -16.59 -32.19
CA ILE A 153 26.41 -15.75 -32.10
C ILE A 153 26.81 -14.26 -32.20
N ASP A 154 26.00 -13.49 -32.92
CA ASP A 154 26.03 -12.02 -32.90
C ASP A 154 24.92 -11.55 -31.94
N PHE A 155 25.31 -11.16 -30.73
CA PHE A 155 24.39 -10.78 -29.65
C PHE A 155 23.64 -9.47 -29.96
N SER A 156 24.12 -8.66 -30.91
CA SER A 156 23.47 -7.40 -31.31
C SER A 156 22.19 -7.57 -32.14
N GLN A 157 21.75 -8.82 -32.37
CA GLN A 157 20.53 -9.17 -33.10
C GLN A 157 19.35 -9.54 -32.17
N TYR A 158 19.54 -9.52 -30.85
CA TYR A 158 18.54 -9.97 -29.87
C TYR A 158 18.29 -8.90 -28.78
N ASP A 159 17.06 -8.87 -28.28
CA ASP A 159 16.59 -7.91 -27.28
C ASP A 159 16.56 -8.52 -25.86
N ALA A 160 16.32 -9.83 -25.75
CA ALA A 160 16.22 -10.57 -24.50
C ALA A 160 16.96 -11.90 -24.55
N PHE A 161 17.48 -12.32 -23.39
CA PHE A 161 18.39 -13.47 -23.26
C PHE A 161 17.90 -14.43 -22.19
N VAL A 162 17.87 -15.72 -22.53
CA VAL A 162 17.52 -16.83 -21.65
C VAL A 162 18.65 -17.86 -21.67
N ILE A 163 19.06 -18.33 -20.50
CA ILE A 163 19.94 -19.48 -20.33
C ILE A 163 19.12 -20.61 -19.72
N ILE A 164 19.19 -21.78 -20.36
CA ILE A 164 18.56 -23.00 -19.90
C ILE A 164 19.70 -23.92 -19.47
N HIS A 165 19.76 -24.27 -18.19
CA HIS A 165 20.79 -25.17 -17.68
C HIS A 165 20.26 -26.60 -17.52
N ALA A 166 21.10 -27.60 -17.77
CA ALA A 166 20.77 -28.99 -17.44
C ALA A 166 20.56 -29.17 -15.92
N GLY A 167 19.74 -30.16 -15.53
CA GLY A 167 19.40 -30.43 -14.13
C GLY A 167 18.16 -29.72 -13.61
N ALA A 168 17.88 -29.89 -12.32
CA ALA A 168 16.68 -29.38 -11.65
C ALA A 168 16.86 -27.96 -11.08
N GLY A 169 15.73 -27.27 -10.87
CA GLY A 169 15.66 -25.99 -10.16
C GLY A 169 15.57 -26.17 -8.63
N GLN A 170 16.45 -25.47 -7.91
CA GLN A 170 16.59 -25.53 -6.44
C GLN A 170 15.31 -25.09 -5.69
N GLU A 171 14.52 -24.19 -6.29
CA GLU A 171 13.20 -23.73 -5.85
C GLU A 171 12.21 -24.84 -5.42
N THR A 172 12.36 -26.03 -5.98
CA THR A 172 11.47 -27.18 -5.73
C THR A 172 11.92 -28.09 -4.60
N ASP A 173 13.18 -28.00 -4.15
CA ASP A 173 13.69 -28.59 -2.91
C ASP A 173 14.78 -27.71 -2.28
N VAL A 174 14.38 -26.75 -1.44
CA VAL A 174 15.29 -25.80 -0.78
C VAL A 174 16.13 -26.42 0.35
N GLU A 175 16.02 -27.72 0.64
CA GLU A 175 17.02 -28.45 1.46
C GLU A 175 18.18 -28.99 0.62
N GLN A 176 18.06 -28.99 -0.71
CA GLN A 176 19.11 -29.36 -1.66
C GLN A 176 20.06 -28.19 -1.88
N VAL A 177 21.31 -28.36 -1.45
CA VAL A 177 22.45 -27.50 -1.79
C VAL A 177 23.16 -28.07 -3.02
N ASP A 178 24.00 -27.27 -3.69
CA ASP A 178 24.71 -27.61 -4.94
C ASP A 178 23.85 -27.58 -6.24
N GLU A 179 22.68 -26.92 -6.25
CA GLU A 179 21.82 -26.71 -7.45
C GLU A 179 21.64 -25.22 -7.79
N ILE A 180 21.18 -24.89 -9.01
CA ILE A 180 20.90 -23.50 -9.40
C ILE A 180 19.41 -23.20 -9.16
N PHE A 181 19.15 -22.05 -8.56
CA PHE A 181 17.82 -21.48 -8.36
C PHE A 181 17.41 -20.64 -9.59
N THR A 182 16.19 -20.79 -10.11
CA THR A 182 15.69 -19.90 -11.20
C THR A 182 15.80 -18.43 -10.80
N THR A 183 16.44 -17.65 -11.66
CA THR A 183 16.73 -16.24 -11.38
C THR A 183 16.60 -15.34 -12.61
N PHE A 184 16.08 -14.14 -12.38
CA PHE A 184 16.24 -13.00 -13.28
C PHE A 184 17.47 -12.21 -12.82
N LEU A 185 18.49 -12.15 -13.68
CA LEU A 185 19.66 -11.30 -13.51
C LEU A 185 19.50 -10.00 -14.29
N SER A 186 19.98 -8.92 -13.69
CA SER A 186 19.91 -7.58 -14.25
C SER A 186 21.26 -6.86 -14.12
N ARG A 187 21.39 -5.65 -14.67
CA ARG A 187 22.60 -4.81 -14.69
C ARG A 187 23.30 -4.69 -13.34
N ARG A 188 22.60 -4.61 -12.19
CA ARG A 188 23.26 -4.60 -10.86
C ARG A 188 23.44 -5.97 -10.23
N SER A 189 22.75 -7.02 -10.70
CA SER A 189 23.18 -8.41 -10.42
C SER A 189 24.57 -8.60 -11.00
N LEU A 190 24.69 -8.25 -12.28
CA LEU A 190 25.94 -8.25 -13.02
C LEU A 190 26.96 -7.29 -12.36
N GLN A 191 26.59 -6.07 -11.96
CA GLN A 191 27.48 -5.17 -11.20
C GLN A 191 27.99 -5.83 -9.92
N ALA A 192 27.12 -6.39 -9.08
CA ALA A 192 27.53 -6.88 -7.77
C ALA A 192 28.39 -8.15 -7.85
N GLY A 193 28.10 -9.05 -8.79
CA GLY A 193 28.91 -10.25 -9.01
C GLY A 193 30.23 -9.97 -9.75
N ILE A 194 30.34 -8.88 -10.52
CA ILE A 194 31.46 -8.64 -11.45
C ILE A 194 32.32 -7.42 -11.08
N ASP A 195 31.70 -6.32 -10.67
CA ASP A 195 32.35 -5.02 -10.39
C ASP A 195 31.57 -4.20 -9.31
N PRO A 196 31.45 -4.72 -8.06
CA PRO A 196 30.51 -4.20 -7.05
C PRO A 196 30.78 -2.75 -6.59
N GLU A 197 31.99 -2.24 -6.84
CA GLU A 197 32.41 -0.88 -6.46
C GLU A 197 32.14 0.16 -7.57
N ASN A 198 31.40 -0.20 -8.63
CA ASN A 198 31.18 0.61 -9.83
C ASN A 198 29.69 0.95 -10.06
N ASP A 199 29.22 2.04 -9.44
CA ASP A 199 27.85 2.54 -9.58
C ASP A 199 27.41 2.79 -11.05
N ASP A 200 28.38 3.12 -11.93
CA ASP A 200 28.18 3.38 -13.37
C ASP A 200 28.32 2.10 -14.25
N TYR A 201 28.27 0.89 -13.67
CA TYR A 201 28.49 -0.37 -14.39
C TYR A 201 27.48 -0.59 -15.54
N PRO A 202 27.91 -0.68 -16.82
CA PRO A 202 26.99 -0.61 -17.96
C PRO A 202 26.31 -1.93 -18.37
N GLY A 203 26.70 -3.07 -17.77
CA GLY A 203 26.40 -4.41 -18.27
C GLY A 203 27.65 -5.14 -18.79
N ILE A 204 27.50 -6.36 -19.30
CA ILE A 204 28.60 -7.15 -19.89
C ILE A 204 28.81 -6.71 -21.35
N GLU A 205 30.04 -6.32 -21.72
CA GLU A 205 30.38 -5.93 -23.10
C GLU A 205 30.53 -7.17 -24.01
N VAL A 206 29.62 -7.32 -24.99
CA VAL A 206 29.65 -8.37 -26.03
C VAL A 206 29.27 -7.75 -27.37
N ASP A 207 29.93 -8.11 -28.48
CA ASP A 207 29.75 -7.52 -29.82
C ASP A 207 29.83 -5.97 -29.95
N GLY A 208 30.22 -5.28 -28.88
CA GLY A 208 30.19 -3.81 -28.80
C GLY A 208 28.84 -3.23 -28.36
N ILE A 209 27.93 -4.06 -27.85
CA ILE A 209 26.79 -3.67 -27.02
C ILE A 209 27.05 -4.07 -25.55
N PHE A 210 26.16 -3.66 -24.65
CA PHE A 210 26.19 -4.08 -23.25
C PHE A 210 24.94 -4.89 -22.91
N LEU A 211 25.12 -6.14 -22.49
CA LEU A 211 24.05 -7.03 -22.05
C LEU A 211 23.73 -6.74 -20.58
N LYS A 212 22.44 -6.52 -20.29
CA LYS A 212 21.95 -6.02 -19.00
C LYS A 212 20.94 -6.92 -18.32
N GLU A 213 20.45 -7.95 -18.99
CA GLU A 213 19.45 -8.88 -18.46
C GLU A 213 19.72 -10.31 -18.92
N PHE A 214 19.50 -11.26 -18.03
CA PHE A 214 19.46 -12.69 -18.34
C PHE A 214 18.39 -13.36 -17.48
N VAL A 215 17.51 -14.15 -18.09
CA VAL A 215 16.70 -15.13 -17.36
C VAL A 215 17.47 -16.44 -17.34
N ILE A 216 17.53 -17.09 -16.18
CA ILE A 216 18.16 -18.40 -16.01
C ILE A 216 17.09 -19.35 -15.46
N ILE A 217 16.81 -20.42 -16.21
CA ILE A 217 15.85 -21.47 -15.84
C ILE A 217 16.49 -22.86 -15.94
N PRO A 218 16.00 -23.84 -15.16
CA PRO A 218 16.42 -25.23 -15.29
C PRO A 218 15.82 -25.89 -16.53
N GLU A 219 16.35 -27.08 -16.82
CA GLU A 219 15.81 -28.06 -17.73
C GLU A 219 14.46 -28.61 -17.24
N THR A 220 14.27 -28.69 -15.92
CA THR A 220 13.08 -29.27 -15.28
C THR A 220 12.86 -28.78 -13.85
N GLU A 221 11.59 -28.63 -13.46
CA GLU A 221 11.15 -28.40 -12.07
C GLU A 221 10.98 -29.72 -11.28
N ASN A 222 11.58 -30.83 -11.75
CA ASN A 222 11.32 -32.16 -11.22
C ASN A 222 12.60 -32.77 -10.66
N GLN A 223 12.71 -32.75 -9.33
CA GLN A 223 13.88 -33.14 -8.57
C GLN A 223 14.34 -34.61 -8.81
N PRO A 224 15.65 -34.90 -8.75
CA PRO A 224 16.18 -36.22 -9.11
C PRO A 224 15.64 -37.37 -8.24
N GLY A 225 14.86 -38.25 -8.85
CA GLY A 225 14.37 -39.49 -8.23
C GLY A 225 12.91 -39.48 -7.75
N ILE A 226 12.09 -38.53 -8.23
CA ILE A 226 10.62 -38.64 -8.15
C ILE A 226 10.11 -39.96 -8.76
N GLU A 227 9.00 -40.49 -8.24
CA GLU A 227 8.40 -41.76 -8.66
C GLU A 227 6.92 -41.58 -9.10
N PRO A 228 6.33 -42.54 -9.86
CA PRO A 228 4.96 -42.44 -10.35
C PRO A 228 3.88 -42.38 -9.26
N GLY A 229 3.51 -41.16 -8.89
CA GLY A 229 2.54 -40.83 -7.83
C GLY A 229 2.88 -39.56 -7.06
N ASP A 230 4.12 -39.06 -7.19
CA ASP A 230 4.57 -37.79 -6.62
C ASP A 230 4.08 -36.59 -7.44
N THR A 231 4.27 -35.38 -6.91
CA THR A 231 3.95 -34.12 -7.59
C THR A 231 4.87 -33.91 -8.79
N ILE A 232 4.30 -33.57 -9.95
CA ILE A 232 5.04 -33.19 -11.16
C ILE A 232 4.81 -31.69 -11.38
N TYR A 233 5.89 -30.96 -11.68
CA TYR A 233 5.91 -29.53 -11.98
C TYR A 233 6.23 -29.28 -13.46
N GLY A 234 5.84 -28.11 -13.98
CA GLY A 234 6.11 -27.67 -15.35
C GLY A 234 6.83 -26.32 -15.42
N LEU A 235 7.38 -25.99 -16.58
CA LEU A 235 8.16 -24.75 -16.81
C LEU A 235 7.35 -23.57 -17.38
N LEU A 236 6.06 -23.73 -17.66
CA LEU A 236 5.29 -22.68 -18.36
C LEU A 236 5.02 -21.47 -17.46
N GLY A 237 4.67 -21.69 -16.20
CA GLY A 237 4.59 -20.62 -15.19
C GLY A 237 5.96 -19.98 -14.96
N VAL A 238 6.99 -20.79 -14.72
CA VAL A 238 8.38 -20.36 -14.48
C VAL A 238 8.89 -19.39 -15.55
N LEU A 239 8.84 -19.79 -16.82
CA LEU A 239 9.33 -18.94 -17.91
C LEU A 239 8.38 -17.77 -18.20
N ALA A 240 7.06 -17.92 -18.00
CA ALA A 240 6.14 -16.78 -18.10
C ALA A 240 6.46 -15.70 -17.06
N HIS A 241 6.61 -16.06 -15.78
CA HIS A 241 6.97 -15.16 -14.68
C HIS A 241 8.26 -14.38 -14.98
N ASN A 242 9.34 -15.11 -15.29
CA ASN A 242 10.64 -14.51 -15.56
C ASN A 242 10.66 -13.66 -16.84
N PHE A 243 9.91 -14.05 -17.88
CA PHE A 243 9.74 -13.20 -19.07
C PHE A 243 8.89 -11.96 -18.78
N GLY A 244 8.00 -12.00 -17.77
CA GLY A 244 7.31 -10.82 -17.24
C GLY A 244 8.29 -9.75 -16.75
N HIS A 245 9.39 -10.15 -16.08
CA HIS A 245 10.44 -9.22 -15.70
C HIS A 245 11.19 -8.63 -16.91
N GLN A 246 11.47 -9.43 -17.94
CA GLN A 246 12.03 -8.94 -19.22
C GLN A 246 11.07 -8.04 -20.03
N MET A 247 9.81 -7.90 -19.60
CA MET A 247 8.84 -6.91 -20.10
C MET A 247 8.66 -5.71 -19.16
N GLY A 248 9.39 -5.67 -18.04
CA GLY A 248 9.36 -4.57 -17.08
C GLY A 248 8.31 -4.71 -15.97
N LEU A 249 7.76 -5.90 -15.73
CA LEU A 249 6.85 -6.14 -14.61
C LEU A 249 7.62 -6.36 -13.29
N PRO A 250 7.21 -5.72 -12.18
CA PRO A 250 7.73 -6.01 -10.85
C PRO A 250 7.35 -7.41 -10.36
N THR A 251 7.98 -7.82 -9.27
CA THR A 251 7.59 -8.95 -8.43
C THR A 251 6.41 -8.53 -7.55
N LEU A 252 5.35 -9.35 -7.53
CA LEU A 252 4.10 -9.06 -6.81
C LEU A 252 3.82 -10.07 -5.69
N PHE A 253 4.86 -10.68 -5.14
CA PHE A 253 4.88 -11.42 -3.87
C PHE A 253 5.98 -10.81 -2.95
N ASP A 254 6.04 -11.26 -1.71
CA ASP A 254 6.98 -10.73 -0.69
C ASP A 254 8.44 -11.18 -0.87
N ASN A 255 9.36 -10.24 -0.75
CA ASN A 255 10.81 -10.42 -0.84
C ASN A 255 11.59 -9.57 0.19
N ASP A 256 10.96 -9.10 1.27
CA ASP A 256 11.62 -8.41 2.39
C ASP A 256 11.05 -8.89 3.74
N ASP A 257 11.75 -9.85 4.36
CA ASP A 257 11.35 -10.49 5.62
C ASP A 257 11.39 -9.55 6.85
N SER A 258 11.83 -8.30 6.68
CA SER A 258 12.03 -7.36 7.78
C SER A 258 10.77 -6.58 8.17
N ASN A 259 9.76 -6.53 7.30
CA ASN A 259 8.58 -5.66 7.46
C ASN A 259 7.28 -6.42 7.83
N GLY A 260 7.10 -7.69 7.45
CA GLY A 260 5.84 -8.39 7.64
C GLY A 260 5.88 -9.89 7.30
N VAL A 261 4.74 -10.41 6.85
CA VAL A 261 4.64 -11.65 6.06
C VAL A 261 3.52 -11.42 5.05
N SER A 262 3.89 -11.20 3.80
CA SER A 262 2.98 -11.02 2.68
C SER A 262 3.11 -12.20 1.70
N TYR A 263 2.06 -12.45 0.93
CA TYR A 263 2.11 -13.24 -0.31
C TYR A 263 1.73 -12.37 -1.53
N GLY A 264 1.65 -11.06 -1.32
CA GLY A 264 1.32 -10.03 -2.30
C GLY A 264 -0.03 -10.26 -2.97
N ILE A 265 -0.04 -10.47 -4.29
CA ILE A 265 -1.27 -10.78 -5.05
C ILE A 265 -1.65 -12.27 -5.00
N GLY A 266 -0.87 -13.10 -4.31
CA GLY A 266 -1.07 -14.54 -4.21
C GLY A 266 -1.20 -15.23 -5.57
N GLY A 267 -2.17 -16.14 -5.65
CA GLY A 267 -2.47 -16.92 -6.85
C GLY A 267 -3.17 -16.14 -7.96
N PHE A 268 -3.59 -14.90 -7.73
CA PHE A 268 -4.48 -14.18 -8.66
C PHE A 268 -3.75 -13.52 -9.85
N GLY A 269 -2.42 -13.63 -9.93
CA GLY A 269 -1.66 -13.35 -11.15
C GLY A 269 -0.27 -13.98 -11.17
N VAL A 270 0.27 -14.21 -12.37
CA VAL A 270 1.55 -14.92 -12.57
C VAL A 270 2.76 -14.25 -11.89
N MET A 271 2.73 -12.92 -11.70
CA MET A 271 3.82 -12.17 -11.03
C MET A 271 3.81 -12.30 -9.49
N GLY A 272 2.76 -12.89 -8.91
CA GLY A 272 2.73 -13.32 -7.52
C GLY A 272 3.10 -14.79 -7.38
N THR A 273 2.59 -15.45 -6.34
CA THR A 273 2.74 -16.92 -6.16
C THR A 273 1.97 -17.74 -7.21
N GLY A 274 1.10 -17.10 -8.00
CA GLY A 274 0.37 -17.68 -9.12
C GLY A 274 1.25 -18.37 -10.17
N VAL A 275 2.57 -18.12 -10.18
CA VAL A 275 3.55 -18.93 -10.92
C VAL A 275 3.40 -20.45 -10.67
N TRP A 276 3.07 -20.86 -9.43
CA TRP A 276 2.93 -22.26 -9.03
C TRP A 276 1.54 -22.87 -9.21
N ILE A 277 0.56 -22.10 -9.68
CA ILE A 277 -0.79 -22.63 -9.98
C ILE A 277 -0.71 -23.72 -11.05
N ALA A 278 -1.54 -24.76 -10.89
CA ALA A 278 -1.48 -25.99 -11.67
C ALA A 278 -0.06 -26.60 -11.74
N ASN A 279 0.73 -26.44 -10.67
CA ASN A 279 2.14 -26.83 -10.58
C ASN A 279 3.00 -26.19 -11.69
N SER A 280 2.74 -24.93 -12.07
CA SER A 280 3.42 -24.21 -13.17
C SER A 280 3.22 -24.85 -14.57
N ILE A 281 2.27 -25.77 -14.72
CA ILE A 281 1.89 -26.36 -16.02
C ILE A 281 0.98 -25.41 -16.81
N VAL A 282 0.08 -24.68 -16.13
CA VAL A 282 -0.82 -23.67 -16.71
C VAL A 282 -0.92 -22.49 -15.73
N PRO A 283 -0.17 -21.39 -15.92
CA PRO A 283 -0.29 -20.21 -15.06
C PRO A 283 -1.59 -19.44 -15.31
N PRO A 284 -2.10 -18.71 -14.30
CA PRO A 284 -3.21 -17.78 -14.44
C PRO A 284 -2.79 -16.58 -15.30
N LEU A 285 -3.74 -15.78 -15.76
CA LEU A 285 -3.41 -14.49 -16.40
C LEU A 285 -2.69 -13.54 -15.42
N PRO A 286 -1.83 -12.62 -15.89
CA PRO A 286 -1.35 -11.51 -15.07
C PRO A 286 -2.52 -10.68 -14.54
N CYS A 287 -2.39 -10.09 -13.34
CA CYS A 287 -3.48 -9.34 -12.70
C CYS A 287 -3.86 -8.06 -13.49
N ALA A 288 -5.02 -7.48 -13.15
CA ALA A 288 -5.52 -6.24 -13.76
C ALA A 288 -4.45 -5.14 -13.86
N TRP A 289 -3.70 -4.90 -12.77
CA TRP A 289 -2.66 -3.88 -12.74
C TRP A 289 -1.52 -4.18 -13.72
N SER A 290 -1.00 -5.41 -13.77
CA SER A 290 0.08 -5.77 -14.70
C SER A 290 -0.31 -5.56 -16.17
N ARG A 291 -1.55 -5.89 -16.55
CA ARG A 291 -2.04 -5.69 -17.93
C ARG A 291 -2.26 -4.20 -18.24
N TYR A 292 -2.80 -3.44 -17.28
CA TYR A 292 -2.92 -1.99 -17.38
C TYR A 292 -1.56 -1.29 -17.47
N TYR A 293 -0.58 -1.68 -16.67
CA TYR A 293 0.78 -1.10 -16.58
C TYR A 293 1.62 -1.28 -17.86
N LEU A 294 1.35 -2.35 -18.62
CA LEU A 294 1.89 -2.58 -19.97
C LEU A 294 1.06 -1.92 -21.10
N GLY A 295 -0.01 -1.20 -20.75
CA GLY A 295 -0.90 -0.50 -21.68
C GLY A 295 -1.95 -1.38 -22.37
N TRP A 296 -2.01 -2.68 -22.08
CA TRP A 296 -2.85 -3.64 -22.81
C TRP A 296 -4.35 -3.48 -22.55
N GLU A 297 -4.75 -2.76 -21.52
CA GLU A 297 -6.16 -2.47 -21.21
C GLU A 297 -6.61 -1.07 -21.66
N ASP A 298 -5.75 -0.29 -22.33
CA ASP A 298 -6.02 1.11 -22.71
C ASP A 298 -7.27 1.29 -23.61
N ASP A 299 -7.58 0.30 -24.48
CA ASP A 299 -8.79 0.27 -25.31
C ASP A 299 -10.00 -0.43 -24.62
N ASN A 300 -9.79 -1.13 -23.50
CA ASN A 300 -10.79 -1.95 -22.80
C ASN A 300 -11.34 -1.34 -21.50
N ILE A 301 -10.68 -0.29 -21.00
CA ILE A 301 -10.89 0.30 -19.67
C ILE A 301 -11.97 1.39 -19.65
N VAL A 302 -12.77 1.42 -18.59
CA VAL A 302 -13.66 2.55 -18.28
C VAL A 302 -13.26 3.21 -16.97
N GLU A 303 -12.73 4.43 -17.06
CA GLU A 303 -12.47 5.27 -15.88
C GLU A 303 -13.78 5.92 -15.38
N LEU A 304 -14.02 5.87 -14.08
CA LEU A 304 -15.13 6.53 -13.40
C LEU A 304 -14.61 7.48 -12.31
N ASN A 305 -15.28 8.62 -12.20
CA ASN A 305 -15.06 9.67 -11.20
C ASN A 305 -16.40 10.16 -10.61
N VAL A 306 -17.50 9.42 -10.86
CA VAL A 306 -18.88 9.74 -10.52
C VAL A 306 -19.70 8.47 -10.36
N SER A 307 -20.75 8.52 -9.55
CA SER A 307 -21.67 7.40 -9.31
C SER A 307 -22.37 6.92 -10.59
N ALA A 308 -22.47 5.59 -10.76
CA ALA A 308 -23.09 4.95 -11.91
C ALA A 308 -23.75 3.61 -11.53
N GLU A 309 -24.96 3.36 -12.03
CA GLU A 309 -25.76 2.16 -11.73
C GLU A 309 -25.84 1.22 -12.93
N ASN A 310 -25.87 -0.10 -12.69
CA ASN A 310 -26.01 -1.15 -13.72
C ASN A 310 -24.85 -1.13 -14.73
N LEU A 311 -23.63 -1.04 -14.22
CA LEU A 311 -22.40 -1.27 -15.00
C LEU A 311 -22.32 -2.76 -15.38
N GLU A 312 -21.73 -3.07 -16.54
CA GLU A 312 -21.57 -4.43 -17.06
C GLU A 312 -20.06 -4.67 -17.34
N LEU A 313 -19.54 -5.84 -16.94
CA LEU A 313 -18.10 -6.16 -16.95
C LEU A 313 -17.87 -7.61 -17.39
N THR A 314 -17.15 -7.78 -18.49
CA THR A 314 -16.76 -9.09 -19.04
C THR A 314 -15.35 -9.49 -18.59
N PHE A 315 -14.96 -10.73 -18.84
CA PHE A 315 -13.65 -11.27 -18.44
C PHE A 315 -12.56 -10.99 -19.49
N PRO A 316 -11.25 -10.97 -19.12
CA PRO A 316 -10.18 -10.50 -20.01
C PRO A 316 -10.14 -11.21 -21.38
N THR A 317 -10.18 -12.54 -21.40
CA THR A 317 -10.09 -13.35 -22.63
C THR A 317 -11.43 -13.52 -23.37
N ALA A 318 -12.45 -12.70 -23.08
CA ALA A 318 -13.72 -12.72 -23.79
C ALA A 318 -13.60 -12.24 -25.26
N ASP A 319 -14.26 -12.96 -26.17
CA ASP A 319 -14.55 -12.57 -27.57
C ASP A 319 -15.72 -11.56 -27.60
N ASP A 320 -15.54 -10.43 -26.89
CA ASP A 320 -16.50 -9.33 -26.78
C ASP A 320 -15.77 -7.97 -26.69
N ASP A 321 -15.86 -7.19 -27.77
CA ASP A 321 -15.32 -5.81 -27.89
C ASP A 321 -16.33 -4.73 -27.44
N LEU A 322 -17.51 -5.11 -26.91
CA LEU A 322 -18.60 -4.18 -26.57
C LEU A 322 -18.80 -3.97 -25.07
N THR A 323 -18.46 -4.97 -24.26
CA THR A 323 -18.50 -4.90 -22.79
C THR A 323 -17.10 -4.55 -22.25
N PRO A 324 -16.96 -3.58 -21.35
CA PRO A 324 -15.68 -3.29 -20.68
C PRO A 324 -15.07 -4.53 -20.03
N LYS A 325 -13.74 -4.63 -20.06
CA LYS A 325 -12.96 -5.72 -19.41
C LYS A 325 -12.29 -5.26 -18.10
N LEU A 326 -12.22 -3.94 -17.90
CA LEU A 326 -11.61 -3.31 -16.73
C LEU A 326 -12.36 -2.02 -16.39
N TYR A 327 -12.60 -1.74 -15.11
CA TYR A 327 -12.95 -0.40 -14.63
C TYR A 327 -11.84 0.16 -13.74
N LYS A 328 -11.62 1.48 -13.81
CA LYS A 328 -10.80 2.24 -12.85
C LYS A 328 -11.69 3.19 -12.07
N LEU A 329 -11.72 3.08 -10.75
CA LEU A 329 -12.39 4.03 -9.87
C LEU A 329 -11.30 4.87 -9.18
N ASN A 330 -11.13 6.12 -9.59
CA ASN A 330 -10.12 6.98 -8.97
C ASN A 330 -10.60 7.44 -7.58
N ILE A 331 -9.70 7.44 -6.59
CA ILE A 331 -9.89 8.02 -5.26
C ILE A 331 -9.16 9.37 -5.20
N THR A 332 -7.90 9.37 -5.66
CA THR A 332 -7.05 10.55 -5.90
C THR A 332 -6.46 10.48 -7.33
N GLU A 333 -5.36 11.18 -7.63
CA GLU A 333 -4.64 10.98 -8.91
C GLU A 333 -3.74 9.73 -8.88
N ASP A 334 -3.19 9.39 -7.69
CA ASP A 334 -2.21 8.32 -7.48
C ASP A 334 -2.78 7.09 -6.75
N GLU A 335 -4.01 7.16 -6.23
CA GLU A 335 -4.69 6.09 -5.48
C GLU A 335 -6.04 5.75 -6.14
N TYR A 336 -6.29 4.46 -6.42
CA TYR A 336 -7.48 4.02 -7.16
C TYR A 336 -7.78 2.53 -7.04
N PHE A 337 -9.04 2.14 -7.28
CA PHE A 337 -9.42 0.74 -7.45
C PHE A 337 -9.44 0.32 -8.93
N LEU A 338 -8.92 -0.87 -9.24
CA LEU A 338 -9.15 -1.57 -10.50
C LEU A 338 -10.13 -2.73 -10.30
N ILE A 339 -11.10 -2.88 -11.21
CA ILE A 339 -12.15 -3.91 -11.12
C ILE A 339 -12.14 -4.76 -12.38
N GLU A 340 -11.86 -6.06 -12.24
CA GLU A 340 -11.91 -7.05 -13.32
C GLU A 340 -12.84 -8.23 -12.96
N ASN A 341 -13.37 -8.92 -13.97
CA ASN A 341 -14.14 -10.16 -13.80
C ASN A 341 -13.24 -11.35 -14.18
N ARG A 342 -12.93 -12.25 -13.25
CA ARG A 342 -12.12 -13.45 -13.51
C ARG A 342 -13.02 -14.69 -13.51
N GLN A 343 -12.93 -15.50 -14.56
CA GLN A 343 -13.81 -16.63 -14.82
C GLN A 343 -12.98 -17.90 -15.04
N GLN A 344 -13.20 -18.90 -14.18
CA GLN A 344 -12.48 -20.17 -14.18
C GLN A 344 -13.01 -21.14 -15.24
N ASN A 345 -14.34 -21.20 -15.41
CA ASN A 345 -15.02 -22.09 -16.35
C ASN A 345 -16.03 -21.33 -17.24
N PRO A 346 -15.56 -20.36 -18.07
CA PRO A 346 -16.43 -19.50 -18.87
C PRO A 346 -17.20 -20.24 -19.99
N ASP A 347 -16.75 -21.43 -20.43
CA ASP A 347 -17.48 -22.22 -21.45
C ASP A 347 -18.53 -23.16 -20.85
N GLY A 348 -18.49 -23.40 -19.54
CA GLY A 348 -19.39 -24.30 -18.81
C GLY A 348 -19.07 -25.79 -19.00
N SER A 349 -17.84 -26.12 -19.39
CA SER A 349 -17.34 -27.48 -19.57
C SER A 349 -17.44 -28.29 -18.28
N THR A 350 -17.76 -29.59 -18.45
CA THR A 350 -17.77 -30.54 -17.33
C THR A 350 -17.28 -31.92 -17.74
N GLN A 351 -16.44 -32.49 -16.89
CA GLN A 351 -15.95 -33.85 -16.96
C GLN A 351 -16.81 -34.73 -16.06
N ILE A 352 -17.44 -35.75 -16.64
CA ILE A 352 -18.13 -36.78 -15.86
C ILE A 352 -17.10 -37.77 -15.32
N TRP A 353 -17.02 -37.88 -13.99
CA TRP A 353 -16.28 -38.91 -13.28
C TRP A 353 -17.16 -40.12 -12.98
N SER A 354 -16.55 -41.29 -12.85
CA SER A 354 -17.26 -42.55 -12.62
C SER A 354 -16.74 -43.24 -11.36
N GLU A 355 -17.59 -43.37 -10.34
CA GLU A 355 -17.28 -44.20 -9.16
C GLU A 355 -17.30 -45.68 -9.57
N LEU A 356 -16.27 -46.45 -9.18
CA LEU A 356 -16.09 -47.85 -9.57
C LEU A 356 -16.24 -48.81 -8.38
N ASP A 357 -16.91 -49.95 -8.59
CA ASP A 357 -16.90 -51.05 -7.63
C ASP A 357 -15.56 -51.81 -7.62
N SER A 358 -15.39 -52.72 -6.65
CA SER A 358 -14.20 -53.57 -6.51
C SER A 358 -14.01 -54.64 -7.60
N LEU A 359 -14.82 -54.58 -8.67
CA LEU A 359 -14.71 -55.38 -9.88
C LEU A 359 -14.51 -54.51 -11.15
N GLY A 360 -14.44 -53.18 -11.01
CA GLY A 360 -14.25 -52.20 -12.09
C GLY A 360 -15.53 -51.77 -12.82
N ASN A 361 -16.72 -52.04 -12.26
CA ASN A 361 -17.99 -51.59 -12.83
C ASN A 361 -18.34 -50.19 -12.32
N VAL A 362 -18.84 -49.32 -13.21
CA VAL A 362 -19.38 -48.01 -12.84
C VAL A 362 -20.63 -48.17 -11.95
N ILE A 363 -20.65 -47.51 -10.80
CA ILE A 363 -21.76 -47.51 -9.83
C ILE A 363 -22.39 -46.12 -9.62
N ALA A 364 -21.65 -45.03 -9.84
CA ALA A 364 -22.17 -43.66 -9.89
C ALA A 364 -21.48 -42.85 -11.00
N LEU A 365 -22.11 -41.74 -11.40
CA LEU A 365 -21.57 -40.74 -12.31
C LEU A 365 -21.75 -39.36 -11.68
N ASP A 366 -20.70 -38.54 -11.69
CA ASP A 366 -20.68 -37.23 -11.02
C ASP A 366 -19.98 -36.20 -11.93
N PRO A 367 -20.61 -35.07 -12.28
CA PRO A 367 -20.00 -34.03 -13.11
C PRO A 367 -19.17 -33.06 -12.27
N ALA A 368 -17.91 -32.80 -12.67
CA ALA A 368 -17.08 -31.72 -12.16
C ALA A 368 -16.72 -30.76 -13.31
N ALA A 369 -16.34 -29.52 -13.01
CA ALA A 369 -15.74 -28.60 -14.00
C ALA A 369 -14.43 -29.19 -14.58
N SER A 370 -14.02 -28.79 -15.79
CA SER A 370 -12.85 -29.39 -16.44
C SER A 370 -12.18 -28.56 -17.53
N PHE A 371 -10.98 -28.06 -17.23
CA PHE A 371 -10.11 -27.31 -18.15
C PHE A 371 -10.12 -27.82 -19.60
N THR A 372 -10.41 -26.91 -20.51
CA THR A 372 -10.46 -27.14 -21.96
C THR A 372 -9.28 -26.52 -22.72
N PHE A 373 -9.03 -27.06 -23.90
CA PHE A 373 -7.98 -26.59 -24.82
C PHE A 373 -8.35 -26.89 -26.28
N PRO A 374 -7.81 -26.15 -27.26
CA PRO A 374 -8.06 -26.40 -28.68
C PRO A 374 -7.59 -27.80 -29.13
N LEU A 375 -8.51 -28.54 -29.74
CA LEU A 375 -8.25 -29.90 -30.21
C LEU A 375 -7.58 -29.92 -31.60
N VAL A 376 -6.50 -30.67 -31.73
CA VAL A 376 -5.82 -30.89 -33.01
C VAL A 376 -6.47 -31.99 -33.84
N ALA A 377 -6.25 -32.00 -35.16
CA ALA A 377 -6.96 -32.89 -36.08
C ALA A 377 -6.78 -34.40 -35.81
N ASP A 378 -5.63 -34.80 -35.28
CA ASP A 378 -5.29 -36.18 -34.91
C ASP A 378 -5.18 -36.36 -33.38
N GLN A 379 -6.03 -35.65 -32.61
CA GLN A 379 -6.03 -35.67 -31.14
C GLN A 379 -6.04 -37.10 -30.55
N LYS A 380 -5.14 -37.36 -29.60
CA LYS A 380 -5.12 -38.59 -28.79
C LYS A 380 -6.15 -38.48 -27.66
N TYR A 381 -6.71 -39.60 -27.25
CA TYR A 381 -7.70 -39.68 -26.16
C TYR A 381 -7.18 -40.61 -25.05
N TYR A 382 -7.62 -40.41 -23.82
CA TYR A 382 -7.27 -41.30 -22.71
C TYR A 382 -7.87 -42.70 -22.90
N PRO A 383 -7.32 -43.75 -22.25
CA PRO A 383 -7.97 -45.06 -22.21
C PRO A 383 -9.23 -45.04 -21.34
N TYR A 384 -10.08 -46.07 -21.48
CA TYR A 384 -11.21 -46.35 -20.58
C TYR A 384 -10.80 -46.20 -19.09
N PRO A 385 -11.59 -45.52 -18.25
CA PRO A 385 -12.97 -45.05 -18.49
C PRO A 385 -13.09 -43.71 -19.25
N ASN A 386 -11.97 -43.04 -19.59
CA ASN A 386 -11.95 -41.68 -20.13
C ASN A 386 -11.79 -41.64 -21.67
N GLU A 387 -12.36 -42.61 -22.39
CA GLU A 387 -12.17 -42.78 -23.85
C GLU A 387 -12.85 -41.72 -24.72
N ASP A 388 -13.66 -40.86 -24.11
CA ASP A 388 -14.27 -39.65 -24.68
C ASP A 388 -13.44 -38.38 -24.46
N LYS A 389 -12.38 -38.44 -23.64
CA LYS A 389 -11.63 -37.25 -23.17
C LYS A 389 -10.30 -37.09 -23.90
N PRO A 390 -10.01 -35.92 -24.49
CA PRO A 390 -8.76 -35.67 -25.19
C PRO A 390 -7.59 -35.68 -24.20
N LYS A 391 -6.50 -36.36 -24.54
CA LYS A 391 -5.21 -36.20 -23.84
C LYS A 391 -4.46 -35.05 -24.49
N PHE A 392 -4.07 -34.05 -23.70
CA PHE A 392 -3.15 -33.00 -24.12
C PHE A 392 -1.78 -33.61 -24.50
N ASP A 393 -1.23 -33.17 -25.62
CA ASP A 393 0.05 -33.61 -26.15
C ASP A 393 0.93 -32.38 -26.34
N TYR A 394 1.85 -32.13 -25.40
CA TYR A 394 2.58 -30.86 -25.27
C TYR A 394 3.28 -30.41 -26.56
N MET A 395 3.80 -31.38 -27.33
CA MET A 395 4.50 -31.16 -28.60
C MET A 395 3.56 -30.88 -29.79
N VAL A 396 2.23 -30.90 -29.59
CA VAL A 396 1.24 -30.81 -30.69
C VAL A 396 0.07 -29.87 -30.36
N ASN A 397 -0.51 -29.96 -29.17
CA ASN A 397 -1.54 -29.03 -28.68
C ASN A 397 -0.94 -27.68 -28.28
N SER A 398 -1.75 -26.62 -28.33
CA SER A 398 -1.44 -25.27 -27.84
C SER A 398 -2.41 -24.93 -26.71
N PHE A 399 -1.98 -24.04 -25.81
CA PHE A 399 -2.85 -23.43 -24.78
C PHE A 399 -3.51 -22.11 -25.24
N SER A 400 -3.26 -21.61 -26.47
CA SER A 400 -3.91 -20.37 -26.93
C SER A 400 -5.44 -20.51 -26.95
N GLY A 401 -6.14 -19.59 -26.31
CA GLY A 401 -7.59 -19.62 -26.12
C GLY A 401 -8.07 -20.68 -25.11
N SER A 402 -7.18 -21.24 -24.27
CA SER A 402 -7.58 -22.04 -23.10
C SER A 402 -8.10 -21.18 -21.95
N GLU A 403 -8.72 -21.86 -20.99
CA GLU A 403 -9.19 -21.28 -19.72
C GLU A 403 -8.00 -21.07 -18.78
N TRP A 404 -7.13 -20.09 -19.07
CA TRP A 404 -5.92 -19.79 -18.29
C TRP A 404 -6.19 -19.63 -16.78
N ASP A 405 -7.32 -19.01 -16.42
CA ASP A 405 -7.73 -18.79 -15.03
C ASP A 405 -8.47 -19.99 -14.37
N PHE A 406 -8.59 -21.13 -15.06
CA PHE A 406 -9.30 -22.32 -14.54
C PHE A 406 -8.74 -22.79 -13.18
N TYR A 407 -7.45 -22.62 -12.95
CA TYR A 407 -6.76 -23.08 -11.75
C TYR A 407 -6.54 -22.00 -10.68
N LEU A 408 -7.19 -20.83 -10.80
CA LEU A 408 -7.30 -19.86 -9.69
C LEU A 408 -7.89 -20.49 -8.40
N PRO A 409 -7.73 -19.84 -7.23
CA PRO A 409 -8.42 -20.22 -6.01
C PRO A 409 -9.93 -20.42 -6.22
N GLY A 410 -10.44 -21.58 -5.79
CA GLY A 410 -11.71 -22.13 -6.27
C GLY A 410 -11.49 -23.49 -6.93
N LEU A 411 -11.63 -23.59 -8.26
CA LEU A 411 -11.47 -24.85 -8.99
C LEU A 411 -10.04 -25.43 -8.95
N GLY A 412 -9.02 -24.60 -8.82
CA GLY A 412 -7.64 -25.02 -8.53
C GLY A 412 -7.27 -25.07 -7.05
N GLY A 413 -8.22 -24.78 -6.15
CA GLY A 413 -7.98 -24.65 -4.71
C GLY A 413 -7.64 -25.96 -3.99
N TYR A 414 -6.77 -25.86 -2.98
CA TYR A 414 -6.26 -27.00 -2.21
C TYR A 414 -7.06 -27.31 -0.93
N THR A 415 -8.13 -26.57 -0.65
CA THR A 415 -8.93 -26.66 0.59
C THR A 415 -10.25 -27.43 0.43
N ASN A 416 -11.14 -27.39 1.44
CA ASN A 416 -12.18 -28.41 1.67
C ASN A 416 -13.43 -28.31 0.77
N GLY A 417 -13.24 -28.35 -0.55
CA GLY A 417 -14.29 -28.50 -1.55
C GLY A 417 -13.91 -27.82 -2.86
N VAL A 418 -14.00 -28.54 -3.98
CA VAL A 418 -13.87 -27.95 -5.32
C VAL A 418 -15.19 -27.24 -5.65
N PHE A 419 -15.14 -25.93 -5.78
CA PHE A 419 -16.26 -25.07 -6.19
C PHE A 419 -15.74 -23.94 -7.07
N ASP A 420 -16.64 -23.27 -7.79
CA ASP A 420 -16.26 -22.20 -8.70
C ASP A 420 -15.99 -20.88 -7.94
N GLY A 421 -14.74 -20.42 -7.98
CA GLY A 421 -14.27 -19.17 -7.39
C GLY A 421 -14.40 -17.95 -8.31
N SER A 422 -14.94 -18.12 -9.53
CA SER A 422 -15.15 -17.04 -10.49
C SER A 422 -15.93 -15.86 -9.90
N GLY A 423 -15.55 -14.64 -10.22
CA GLY A 423 -16.24 -13.43 -9.76
C GLY A 423 -15.49 -12.14 -10.10
N ILE A 424 -15.94 -11.03 -9.52
CA ILE A 424 -15.21 -9.76 -9.59
C ILE A 424 -14.03 -9.78 -8.62
N LEU A 425 -12.84 -9.41 -9.08
CA LEU A 425 -11.72 -9.01 -8.23
C LEU A 425 -11.65 -7.48 -8.17
N ILE A 426 -11.40 -6.95 -6.98
CA ILE A 426 -11.20 -5.52 -6.72
C ILE A 426 -9.76 -5.37 -6.24
N TRP A 427 -8.95 -4.60 -6.97
CA TRP A 427 -7.56 -4.37 -6.67
C TRP A 427 -7.37 -2.94 -6.16
N HIS A 428 -6.76 -2.75 -5.00
CA HIS A 428 -6.40 -1.43 -4.46
C HIS A 428 -5.00 -1.07 -4.97
N ILE A 429 -4.88 0.04 -5.69
CA ILE A 429 -3.61 0.49 -6.28
C ILE A 429 -3.17 1.80 -5.65
N ASP A 430 -1.92 1.82 -5.18
CA ASP A 430 -1.25 2.99 -4.63
C ASP A 430 0.07 3.24 -5.39
N GLU A 431 0.03 4.19 -6.33
CA GLU A 431 1.19 4.57 -7.14
C GLU A 431 2.31 5.20 -6.29
N ASN A 432 2.05 5.73 -5.07
CA ASN A 432 3.11 6.24 -4.20
C ASN A 432 3.95 5.09 -3.64
N VAL A 433 3.29 4.03 -3.16
CA VAL A 433 3.97 2.82 -2.68
C VAL A 433 4.67 2.10 -3.82
N ILE A 434 4.05 2.00 -5.01
CA ILE A 434 4.70 1.44 -6.21
C ILE A 434 5.96 2.24 -6.57
N ASN A 435 5.87 3.57 -6.72
CA ASN A 435 7.02 4.39 -7.17
C ASN A 435 8.11 4.58 -6.10
N ALA A 436 7.83 4.27 -4.82
CA ALA A 436 8.84 4.21 -3.77
C ALA A 436 9.57 2.85 -3.73
N ASN A 437 8.81 1.76 -3.84
CA ASN A 437 9.30 0.38 -3.69
C ASN A 437 9.68 -0.30 -5.01
N PHE A 438 9.45 0.35 -6.15
CA PHE A 438 9.88 -0.10 -7.47
C PHE A 438 10.19 1.08 -8.39
N ASN A 439 11.12 0.87 -9.32
CA ASN A 439 11.28 1.77 -10.47
C ASN A 439 11.41 0.95 -11.75
N PRO A 440 11.15 1.52 -12.96
CA PRO A 440 11.28 0.77 -14.22
C PRO A 440 12.71 0.35 -14.53
N GLU A 441 13.68 0.95 -13.84
CA GLU A 441 15.06 0.50 -13.85
C GLU A 441 15.25 -0.74 -12.96
N PHE A 442 14.30 -1.25 -12.16
CA PHE A 442 14.42 -2.38 -11.20
C PHE A 442 15.38 -2.16 -9.99
N GLU A 443 15.70 -0.91 -9.60
CA GLU A 443 16.58 -0.67 -8.42
C GLU A 443 16.01 -1.09 -7.08
N ASN A 444 14.70 -0.90 -6.96
CA ASN A 444 13.83 -1.40 -5.90
C ASN A 444 12.78 -2.30 -6.60
N ASN A 445 12.20 -3.27 -5.89
CA ASN A 445 11.14 -4.18 -6.38
C ASN A 445 10.49 -4.91 -5.18
N THR A 446 10.06 -4.15 -4.18
CA THR A 446 9.46 -4.61 -2.92
C THR A 446 7.98 -4.17 -2.82
N VAL A 447 7.30 -4.07 -3.98
CA VAL A 447 6.01 -3.37 -4.17
C VAL A 447 4.92 -3.80 -3.20
N ASN A 448 4.90 -5.09 -2.86
CA ASN A 448 3.89 -5.73 -2.04
C ASN A 448 4.48 -6.43 -0.79
N ALA A 449 5.69 -6.07 -0.37
CA ALA A 449 6.32 -6.70 0.79
C ALA A 449 5.62 -6.32 2.11
N ASP A 450 5.41 -5.02 2.36
CA ASP A 450 4.71 -4.55 3.57
C ASP A 450 3.23 -4.98 3.55
N ALA A 451 2.94 -6.04 4.30
CA ALA A 451 1.60 -6.62 4.49
C ALA A 451 0.57 -5.66 5.11
N LEU A 452 0.98 -4.48 5.62
CA LEU A 452 0.08 -3.44 6.12
C LEU A 452 -0.23 -2.36 5.07
N HIS A 453 0.60 -2.19 4.04
CA HIS A 453 0.42 -1.19 2.98
C HIS A 453 1.10 -1.62 1.68
N LYS A 454 0.43 -2.53 0.94
CA LYS A 454 0.85 -3.00 -0.39
C LYS A 454 0.57 -1.94 -1.47
N GLY A 455 1.41 -1.85 -2.49
CA GLY A 455 1.18 -0.96 -3.63
C GLY A 455 0.13 -1.48 -4.62
N ILE A 456 -0.08 -2.81 -4.67
CA ILE A 456 -1.07 -3.49 -5.50
C ILE A 456 -1.71 -4.58 -4.63
N ASP A 457 -2.76 -4.23 -3.89
CA ASP A 457 -3.48 -5.18 -3.04
C ASP A 457 -4.67 -5.81 -3.76
N LEU A 458 -5.05 -7.03 -3.34
CA LEU A 458 -6.35 -7.63 -3.62
C LEU A 458 -7.27 -7.44 -2.41
N GLU A 459 -8.41 -6.79 -2.61
CA GLU A 459 -9.42 -6.60 -1.57
C GLU A 459 -10.17 -7.92 -1.32
N GLU A 460 -9.56 -8.84 -0.55
CA GLU A 460 -9.98 -10.24 -0.34
C GLU A 460 -11.45 -10.36 0.11
N ALA A 461 -12.36 -10.64 -0.84
CA ALA A 461 -13.81 -10.51 -0.64
C ALA A 461 -14.42 -11.35 0.50
N SER A 462 -13.70 -12.35 1.02
CA SER A 462 -14.09 -13.13 2.20
C SER A 462 -14.05 -12.31 3.51
N GLY A 463 -13.32 -11.19 3.53
CA GLY A 463 -13.04 -10.39 4.72
C GLY A 463 -12.04 -11.04 5.68
N ILE A 464 -11.25 -12.00 5.17
CA ILE A 464 -10.09 -12.61 5.84
C ILE A 464 -8.89 -12.27 4.96
N GLN A 465 -7.91 -11.52 5.49
CA GLN A 465 -6.63 -11.40 4.81
C GLN A 465 -5.88 -12.73 4.92
N TYR A 466 -5.96 -13.58 3.90
CA TYR A 466 -5.16 -14.79 3.80
C TYR A 466 -3.75 -14.47 3.34
N LEU A 467 -3.61 -13.54 2.39
CA LEU A 467 -2.34 -13.18 1.75
C LEU A 467 -1.40 -12.45 2.73
N ASP A 468 -1.93 -11.86 3.79
CA ASP A 468 -1.16 -11.14 4.83
C ASP A 468 -0.90 -12.00 6.09
N SER A 469 -0.95 -13.33 5.97
CA SER A 469 -0.74 -14.23 7.10
C SER A 469 -0.33 -15.65 6.70
N ASN A 470 0.78 -16.17 7.24
CA ASN A 470 1.19 -17.58 7.06
C ASN A 470 0.34 -18.63 7.82
N PHE A 471 -0.75 -18.23 8.49
CA PHE A 471 -1.51 -19.12 9.39
C PHE A 471 -2.40 -20.14 8.69
N TYR A 472 -2.75 -19.94 7.42
CA TYR A 472 -3.76 -20.72 6.69
C TYR A 472 -3.19 -21.70 5.64
N GLY A 473 -1.87 -21.72 5.44
CA GLY A 473 -1.19 -22.70 4.60
C GLY A 473 -1.38 -22.43 3.11
N TYR A 474 -2.08 -23.30 2.38
CA TYR A 474 -2.31 -23.10 0.95
C TYR A 474 -3.21 -21.89 0.65
N ASP A 475 -4.22 -21.62 1.49
CA ASP A 475 -5.04 -20.41 1.34
C ASP A 475 -4.16 -19.17 1.58
N SER A 476 -3.15 -19.22 2.48
CA SER A 476 -2.18 -18.12 2.65
C SER A 476 -1.35 -17.89 1.38
N PHE A 477 -0.80 -18.97 0.82
CA PHE A 477 0.11 -18.88 -0.31
C PHE A 477 -0.60 -18.45 -1.59
N PHE A 478 -1.84 -18.88 -1.83
CA PHE A 478 -2.56 -18.65 -3.09
C PHE A 478 -3.79 -17.71 -2.99
N GLY A 479 -4.32 -17.46 -1.79
CA GLY A 479 -5.66 -16.90 -1.60
C GLY A 479 -6.76 -17.97 -1.70
N SER A 480 -8.03 -17.55 -1.57
CA SER A 480 -9.19 -18.42 -1.47
C SER A 480 -10.25 -18.17 -2.55
N GLY A 481 -11.03 -19.20 -2.90
CA GLY A 481 -12.17 -19.06 -3.84
C GLY A 481 -13.33 -18.20 -3.31
N TYR A 482 -13.22 -17.69 -2.09
CA TYR A 482 -14.15 -16.74 -1.47
C TYR A 482 -13.68 -15.28 -1.61
N ASP A 483 -12.54 -15.01 -2.26
CA ASP A 483 -11.96 -13.66 -2.33
C ASP A 483 -12.38 -12.87 -3.57
N SER A 484 -13.28 -13.43 -4.39
CA SER A 484 -13.98 -12.72 -5.46
C SER A 484 -15.43 -12.36 -5.07
N TYR A 485 -15.84 -11.15 -5.43
CA TYR A 485 -17.16 -10.59 -5.16
C TYR A 485 -18.20 -11.14 -6.13
N ARG A 486 -19.36 -11.53 -5.59
CA ARG A 486 -20.52 -12.12 -6.29
C ARG A 486 -21.72 -12.25 -5.35
N SER A 487 -22.94 -12.24 -5.88
CA SER A 487 -24.18 -12.14 -5.09
C SER A 487 -24.46 -13.31 -4.12
N ASP A 488 -23.79 -14.46 -4.29
CA ASP A 488 -23.88 -15.63 -3.42
C ASP A 488 -22.71 -15.75 -2.42
N ASN A 489 -21.73 -14.83 -2.50
CA ASN A 489 -20.61 -14.68 -1.58
C ASN A 489 -20.69 -13.31 -0.87
N ASN A 490 -19.79 -12.37 -1.19
CA ASN A 490 -19.87 -10.97 -0.78
C ASN A 490 -20.37 -10.10 -1.96
N ASP A 491 -21.45 -9.35 -1.73
CA ASP A 491 -22.18 -8.57 -2.73
C ASP A 491 -21.85 -7.06 -2.70
N TYR A 492 -20.88 -6.67 -1.86
CA TYR A 492 -20.64 -5.30 -1.45
C TYR A 492 -19.18 -5.07 -1.00
N PHE A 493 -18.59 -3.98 -1.49
CA PHE A 493 -17.33 -3.40 -1.02
C PHE A 493 -17.54 -1.90 -0.76
N GLY A 494 -16.95 -1.35 0.30
CA GLY A 494 -17.30 0.00 0.76
C GLY A 494 -17.16 0.15 2.27
N LYS A 495 -18.26 0.53 2.93
CA LYS A 495 -18.26 0.85 4.37
C LYS A 495 -18.28 -0.40 5.24
N ARG A 496 -17.47 -0.36 6.30
CA ARG A 496 -17.37 -1.38 7.37
C ARG A 496 -18.69 -1.86 7.99
N VAL A 497 -19.74 -1.03 7.93
CA VAL A 497 -21.11 -1.39 8.34
C VAL A 497 -22.10 -1.00 7.24
N TYR A 498 -22.67 -2.01 6.58
CA TYR A 498 -23.68 -1.84 5.53
C TYR A 498 -24.97 -2.59 5.91
N GLN A 499 -26.12 -1.93 5.76
CA GLN A 499 -27.45 -2.47 6.14
C GLN A 499 -27.56 -3.04 7.59
N ASN A 500 -26.75 -2.53 8.53
CA ASN A 500 -26.59 -3.02 9.91
C ASN A 500 -25.87 -4.39 10.04
N LEU A 501 -25.15 -4.82 9.00
CA LEU A 501 -24.23 -5.96 9.02
C LEU A 501 -22.80 -5.43 8.94
N PHE A 502 -21.86 -6.18 9.52
CA PHE A 502 -20.44 -5.97 9.26
C PHE A 502 -20.13 -6.29 7.80
N ARG A 503 -19.16 -5.58 7.23
CA ARG A 503 -18.55 -5.83 5.93
C ARG A 503 -17.04 -5.66 6.07
N ALA A 504 -16.31 -6.53 5.39
CA ALA A 504 -14.88 -6.47 5.19
C ALA A 504 -14.56 -7.11 3.82
N PRO A 505 -13.48 -6.68 3.15
CA PRO A 505 -12.70 -5.49 3.45
C PRO A 505 -13.49 -4.21 3.09
N THR A 506 -12.81 -3.06 3.05
CA THR A 506 -13.45 -1.74 3.05
C THR A 506 -12.77 -0.79 2.08
N ALA A 507 -13.55 0.02 1.36
CA ALA A 507 -13.06 1.06 0.45
C ALA A 507 -12.58 2.32 1.20
N GLU A 508 -11.85 2.11 2.29
CA GLU A 508 -11.14 3.14 3.04
C GLU A 508 -9.82 3.44 2.30
N SER A 509 -9.34 4.68 2.38
CA SER A 509 -8.24 5.21 1.56
C SER A 509 -7.05 5.57 2.45
N TYR A 510 -5.83 5.27 2.02
CA TYR A 510 -4.59 5.47 2.77
C TYR A 510 -4.24 6.95 2.97
N TYR A 511 -4.72 7.84 2.08
CA TYR A 511 -4.39 9.27 2.09
C TYR A 511 -5.61 10.19 2.19
N GLY A 512 -6.81 9.62 2.18
CA GLY A 512 -8.07 10.33 2.01
C GLY A 512 -8.32 10.78 0.57
N GLY A 513 -9.59 10.88 0.20
CA GLY A 513 -10.02 11.27 -1.14
C GLY A 513 -11.53 11.41 -1.22
N ILE A 514 -12.14 10.88 -2.29
CA ILE A 514 -13.60 10.76 -2.39
C ILE A 514 -14.00 9.32 -2.01
N PRO A 515 -14.66 9.08 -0.86
CA PRO A 515 -15.11 7.75 -0.47
C PRO A 515 -16.11 7.17 -1.48
N LEU A 516 -16.11 5.85 -1.66
CA LEU A 516 -17.01 5.17 -2.59
C LEU A 516 -17.53 3.82 -2.06
N GLU A 517 -18.64 3.37 -2.64
CA GLU A 517 -19.25 2.06 -2.40
C GLU A 517 -19.47 1.33 -3.74
N ILE A 518 -19.04 0.07 -3.81
CA ILE A 518 -19.36 -0.87 -4.89
C ILE A 518 -20.42 -1.83 -4.35
N LYS A 519 -21.61 -1.84 -4.97
CA LYS A 519 -22.80 -2.52 -4.45
C LYS A 519 -23.64 -3.14 -5.56
N ASN A 520 -24.61 -3.97 -5.16
CA ASN A 520 -25.48 -4.72 -6.08
C ASN A 520 -24.67 -5.64 -7.03
N ILE A 521 -23.57 -6.23 -6.54
CA ILE A 521 -22.72 -7.10 -7.36
C ILE A 521 -23.51 -8.38 -7.71
N GLY A 522 -23.57 -8.70 -9.01
CA GLY A 522 -24.44 -9.75 -9.56
C GLY A 522 -24.01 -11.19 -9.28
N GLU A 523 -24.80 -12.13 -9.81
CA GLU A 523 -24.41 -13.56 -9.90
C GLU A 523 -23.14 -13.68 -10.76
N SER A 524 -22.25 -14.61 -10.42
CA SER A 524 -21.02 -14.82 -11.19
C SER A 524 -21.30 -15.38 -12.59
N GLY A 525 -20.54 -14.91 -13.58
CA GLY A 525 -20.63 -15.36 -14.96
C GLY A 525 -19.84 -14.49 -15.94
N THR A 526 -19.90 -14.86 -17.22
CA THR A 526 -19.10 -14.23 -18.29
C THR A 526 -19.35 -12.73 -18.46
N ILE A 527 -20.52 -12.22 -18.09
CA ILE A 527 -20.75 -10.79 -17.86
C ILE A 527 -21.38 -10.64 -16.47
N MET A 528 -20.70 -9.90 -15.61
CA MET A 528 -21.19 -9.52 -14.28
C MET A 528 -21.66 -8.06 -14.29
N SER A 529 -22.47 -7.67 -13.29
CA SER A 529 -22.92 -6.30 -13.13
C SER A 529 -22.78 -5.78 -11.70
N PHE A 530 -22.65 -4.46 -11.57
CA PHE A 530 -22.48 -3.77 -10.29
C PHE A 530 -22.96 -2.31 -10.35
N THR A 531 -22.86 -1.61 -9.23
CA THR A 531 -23.17 -0.18 -9.05
C THR A 531 -22.05 0.48 -8.27
N VAL A 532 -21.59 1.64 -8.72
CA VAL A 532 -20.64 2.50 -7.99
C VAL A 532 -21.39 3.71 -7.46
N GLU A 533 -21.23 4.01 -6.18
CA GLU A 533 -21.69 5.25 -5.56
C GLU A 533 -20.52 5.96 -4.89
N TYR A 534 -20.10 7.09 -5.46
CA TYR A 534 -19.21 8.03 -4.79
C TYR A 534 -20.01 8.86 -3.78
N GLU A 535 -19.40 9.15 -2.63
CA GLU A 535 -19.92 10.16 -1.71
C GLU A 535 -19.77 11.58 -2.27
N TRP A 536 -20.46 12.54 -1.64
CA TRP A 536 -20.35 13.95 -2.00
C TRP A 536 -19.04 14.52 -1.44
N ALA A 537 -18.37 15.38 -2.22
CA ALA A 537 -17.12 16.02 -1.83
C ALA A 537 -17.08 17.48 -2.29
N LEU A 538 -16.37 18.33 -1.54
CA LEU A 538 -16.22 19.76 -1.83
C LEU A 538 -14.75 20.06 -2.14
N ASN A 539 -14.45 20.42 -3.39
CA ASN A 539 -13.08 20.65 -3.85
C ASN A 539 -12.54 22.02 -3.37
N ALA A 540 -11.46 21.98 -2.57
CA ALA A 540 -10.76 23.16 -2.05
C ALA A 540 -9.54 23.59 -2.88
N SER A 541 -9.24 22.93 -4.00
CA SER A 541 -8.12 23.27 -4.92
C SER A 541 -6.74 23.47 -4.26
N PHE A 542 -6.55 22.91 -3.08
CA PHE A 542 -5.32 22.84 -2.30
C PHE A 542 -4.80 21.40 -2.31
N ILE A 543 -3.48 21.21 -2.23
CA ILE A 543 -2.83 19.89 -2.29
C ILE A 543 -1.85 19.80 -1.11
N GLY A 544 -1.98 18.75 -0.30
CA GLY A 544 -1.23 18.52 0.94
C GLY A 544 -2.13 18.44 2.19
N GLU A 545 -1.52 18.09 3.33
CA GLU A 545 -2.20 18.05 4.63
C GLU A 545 -2.80 19.40 5.01
N ASN A 546 -4.03 19.40 5.53
CA ASN A 546 -4.63 20.59 6.13
C ASN A 546 -4.78 20.42 7.66
N ILE A 547 -3.92 21.13 8.39
CA ILE A 547 -3.81 21.08 9.86
C ILE A 547 -4.91 21.83 10.60
N TYR A 548 -5.82 22.53 9.90
CA TYR A 548 -6.85 23.34 10.53
C TYR A 548 -8.20 22.63 10.47
N PRO A 549 -9.03 22.67 11.53
CA PRO A 549 -10.38 22.12 11.47
C PRO A 549 -11.26 22.91 10.50
N ALA A 550 -12.15 22.20 9.80
CA ALA A 550 -13.32 22.81 9.17
C ALA A 550 -14.40 23.10 10.24
N SER A 551 -15.32 24.02 9.94
CA SER A 551 -16.43 24.37 10.83
C SER A 551 -17.73 24.52 10.04
N ILE A 552 -18.81 23.92 10.55
CA ILE A 552 -20.17 24.22 10.11
C ILE A 552 -20.70 25.38 10.98
N ILE A 553 -21.15 26.45 10.33
CA ILE A 553 -21.60 27.68 10.95
C ILE A 553 -23.02 27.96 10.47
N ASN A 554 -23.97 28.10 11.40
CA ASN A 554 -25.30 28.60 11.09
C ASN A 554 -25.37 30.10 11.41
N TYR A 555 -25.48 30.94 10.36
CA TYR A 555 -25.65 32.38 10.50
C TYR A 555 -27.10 32.80 10.83
N TYR A 556 -28.08 31.91 10.70
CA TYR A 556 -29.50 32.22 10.79
C TYR A 556 -30.19 31.51 11.97
N GLU A 557 -31.25 32.10 12.55
CA GLU A 557 -32.06 31.46 13.61
C GLU A 557 -32.95 30.29 13.11
N ASN A 558 -32.82 29.91 11.83
CA ASN A 558 -33.52 28.79 11.19
C ASN A 558 -32.51 27.88 10.48
N ASP A 559 -32.57 26.58 10.77
CA ASP A 559 -31.61 25.54 10.38
C ASP A 559 -31.65 25.15 8.88
N GLU A 560 -31.94 26.11 7.99
CA GLU A 560 -32.09 25.90 6.55
C GLU A 560 -30.86 26.36 5.73
N ASN A 561 -29.95 27.12 6.35
CA ASN A 561 -28.78 27.75 5.72
C ASN A 561 -27.50 27.52 6.54
N GLU A 562 -27.09 26.26 6.71
CA GLU A 562 -25.76 25.94 7.26
C GLU A 562 -24.66 26.22 6.21
N VAL A 563 -23.52 26.72 6.69
CA VAL A 563 -22.37 27.12 5.88
C VAL A 563 -21.13 26.39 6.35
N MET A 564 -20.44 25.67 5.46
CA MET A 564 -19.15 25.05 5.76
C MET A 564 -18.03 26.05 5.49
N PHE A 565 -17.26 26.38 6.53
CA PHE A 565 -16.06 27.21 6.49
C PHE A 565 -14.80 26.33 6.66
N TYR A 566 -13.78 26.53 5.84
CA TYR A 566 -12.53 25.76 5.90
C TYR A 566 -11.31 26.66 5.58
N PRO A 567 -10.45 26.98 6.55
CA PRO A 567 -9.17 27.63 6.30
C PRO A 567 -8.12 26.65 5.75
N MET A 568 -7.17 27.14 4.95
CA MET A 568 -6.09 26.34 4.32
C MET A 568 -4.70 26.86 4.72
N PRO A 569 -3.65 26.00 4.75
CA PRO A 569 -2.27 26.40 5.09
C PRO A 569 -1.62 27.44 4.18
N ASP A 570 -2.08 27.56 2.92
CA ASP A 570 -1.62 28.59 1.98
C ASP A 570 -2.23 29.99 2.23
N GLY A 571 -3.05 30.12 3.27
CA GLY A 571 -3.73 31.35 3.66
C GLY A 571 -5.04 31.61 2.91
N HIS A 572 -5.55 30.68 2.12
CA HIS A 572 -6.91 30.77 1.58
C HIS A 572 -7.95 30.31 2.61
N LEU A 573 -9.02 31.09 2.74
CA LEU A 573 -10.28 30.65 3.32
C LEU A 573 -11.18 30.13 2.20
N TYR A 574 -11.86 29.01 2.41
CA TYR A 574 -12.96 28.52 1.61
C TYR A 574 -14.26 28.54 2.41
N LEU A 575 -15.39 28.68 1.70
CA LEU A 575 -16.71 28.79 2.31
C LEU A 575 -17.79 28.34 1.33
N TRP A 576 -18.56 27.31 1.70
CA TRP A 576 -19.64 26.73 0.90
C TRP A 576 -21.00 26.89 1.58
N GLU A 577 -22.02 27.24 0.80
CA GLU A 577 -23.43 27.33 1.20
C GLU A 577 -24.23 26.38 0.28
N ALA A 578 -24.93 25.40 0.86
CA ALA A 578 -25.64 24.34 0.12
C ALA A 578 -24.78 23.75 -1.03
N ASP A 579 -23.66 23.13 -0.66
CA ASP A 579 -22.64 22.49 -1.51
C ASP A 579 -21.97 23.43 -2.55
N THR A 580 -22.34 24.70 -2.57
CA THR A 580 -21.90 25.67 -3.58
C THR A 580 -20.86 26.61 -2.98
N LEU A 581 -19.66 26.66 -3.58
CA LEU A 581 -18.62 27.62 -3.20
C LEU A 581 -19.16 29.04 -3.35
N VAL A 582 -19.19 29.79 -2.25
CA VAL A 582 -19.78 31.14 -2.23
C VAL A 582 -18.94 32.08 -3.09
N VAL A 583 -19.59 32.86 -3.96
CA VAL A 583 -18.98 33.65 -5.05
C VAL A 583 -17.96 34.74 -4.62
N THR A 584 -17.74 34.92 -3.31
CA THR A 584 -16.68 35.81 -2.76
C THR A 584 -15.51 35.04 -2.14
N PHE A 585 -15.43 33.73 -2.37
CA PHE A 585 -14.40 32.80 -1.91
C PHE A 585 -13.81 32.00 -3.09
N PRO A 586 -12.58 31.45 -2.97
CA PRO A 586 -11.69 31.57 -1.82
C PRO A 586 -11.16 32.99 -1.58
N ARG A 587 -10.78 33.27 -0.34
CA ARG A 587 -10.20 34.56 0.08
C ARG A 587 -8.81 34.34 0.65
N ASN A 588 -7.78 34.92 0.04
CA ASN A 588 -6.45 34.90 0.63
C ASN A 588 -6.35 35.94 1.76
N ILE A 589 -6.04 35.50 2.97
CA ILE A 589 -5.87 36.36 4.17
C ILE A 589 -4.41 36.45 4.65
N GLY A 590 -3.48 35.75 3.99
CA GLY A 590 -2.12 35.49 4.48
C GLY A 590 -2.04 34.26 5.39
N LEU A 591 -0.85 33.96 5.89
CA LEU A 591 -0.59 32.78 6.73
C LEU A 591 -1.46 32.78 8.01
N ILE A 592 -1.88 31.60 8.46
CA ILE A 592 -2.77 31.41 9.61
C ILE A 592 -1.95 30.79 10.75
N PRO A 593 -1.25 31.59 11.60
CA PRO A 593 -0.23 31.04 12.51
C PRO A 593 -0.79 30.30 13.74
N GLN A 594 -2.11 30.36 13.96
CA GLN A 594 -2.82 29.87 15.15
C GLN A 594 -4.27 29.53 14.80
N LEU A 595 -4.94 28.70 15.61
CA LEU A 595 -6.34 28.33 15.37
C LEU A 595 -7.28 29.56 15.49
N TYR A 596 -8.37 29.52 14.73
CA TYR A 596 -9.43 30.53 14.81
C TYR A 596 -10.31 30.32 16.06
N ALA A 597 -10.99 31.37 16.47
CA ALA A 597 -12.05 31.32 17.48
C ALA A 597 -13.41 31.73 16.87
N TYR A 598 -14.51 31.33 17.49
CA TYR A 598 -15.86 31.73 17.10
C TYR A 598 -16.54 32.51 18.22
N ASP A 599 -17.10 33.67 17.91
CA ASP A 599 -17.88 34.48 18.84
C ASP A 599 -19.39 34.23 18.64
N PRO A 600 -20.06 33.45 19.53
CA PRO A 600 -21.48 33.11 19.36
C PRO A 600 -22.46 34.27 19.65
N TYR A 601 -21.97 35.46 20.05
CA TYR A 601 -22.82 36.64 20.27
C TYR A 601 -22.87 37.56 19.05
N THR A 602 -21.76 37.65 18.30
CA THR A 602 -21.65 38.45 17.06
C THR A 602 -21.67 37.59 15.79
N GLN A 603 -21.66 36.26 15.94
CA GLN A 603 -21.49 35.24 14.89
C GLN A 603 -20.21 35.43 14.05
N ASN A 604 -19.18 36.08 14.59
CA ASN A 604 -17.90 36.26 13.89
C ASN A 604 -16.96 35.07 14.11
N LEU A 605 -16.32 34.64 13.03
CA LEU A 605 -15.02 34.00 13.10
C LEU A 605 -13.96 35.05 13.42
N LEU A 606 -13.01 34.70 14.28
CA LEU A 606 -11.81 35.46 14.62
C LEU A 606 -10.59 34.64 14.21
N ILE A 607 -10.02 34.97 13.05
CA ILE A 607 -8.96 34.19 12.41
C ILE A 607 -7.62 34.94 12.53
N PRO A 608 -6.61 34.37 13.23
CA PRO A 608 -5.24 34.87 13.21
C PRO A 608 -4.68 34.92 11.78
N SER A 609 -4.06 36.04 11.42
CA SER A 609 -3.43 36.25 10.12
C SER A 609 -2.05 36.90 10.28
N GLU A 610 -1.09 36.46 9.48
CA GLU A 610 0.22 37.10 9.29
C GLU A 610 0.52 37.29 7.80
N THR A 611 1.51 38.14 7.50
CA THR A 611 1.81 38.56 6.11
C THR A 611 3.30 38.59 5.84
N ASP A 612 3.68 38.46 4.57
CA ASP A 612 5.07 38.61 4.07
C ASP A 612 5.76 39.91 4.53
N ALA A 613 4.98 40.91 4.97
CA ALA A 613 5.50 42.11 5.60
C ALA A 613 5.89 41.82 7.06
N VAL A 614 7.18 41.59 7.26
CA VAL A 614 7.88 41.42 8.54
C VAL A 614 7.26 42.25 9.68
N ASN A 615 6.93 41.58 10.77
CA ASN A 615 6.34 42.13 12.01
C ASN A 615 4.92 42.73 11.87
N ILE A 616 4.11 42.26 10.92
CA ILE A 616 2.70 42.69 10.79
C ILE A 616 1.74 41.49 10.91
N CYS A 617 1.10 41.40 12.07
CA CYS A 617 -0.05 40.54 12.32
C CYS A 617 -1.36 41.25 11.96
N ARG A 618 -2.40 40.45 11.73
CA ARG A 618 -3.79 40.90 11.60
C ARG A 618 -4.69 39.94 12.36
N LEU A 619 -5.80 40.45 12.86
CA LEU A 619 -6.99 39.65 13.11
C LEU A 619 -7.90 39.82 11.89
N TYR A 620 -8.33 38.73 11.26
CA TYR A 620 -9.40 38.75 10.27
C TYR A 620 -10.70 38.38 10.99
N THR A 621 -11.66 39.31 11.07
CA THR A 621 -13.01 39.02 11.60
C THR A 621 -14.02 38.96 10.46
N PHE A 622 -14.93 37.99 10.50
CA PHE A 622 -15.90 37.78 9.43
C PHE A 622 -17.19 37.12 9.92
N ASN A 623 -18.33 37.68 9.50
CA ASN A 623 -19.65 37.04 9.48
C ASN A 623 -20.37 37.34 8.14
N GLU A 624 -21.66 37.00 8.01
CA GLU A 624 -22.46 37.23 6.79
C GLU A 624 -22.50 38.71 6.33
N ILE A 625 -22.39 39.66 7.26
CA ILE A 625 -22.72 41.08 7.03
C ILE A 625 -21.48 41.99 7.11
N GLU A 626 -20.55 41.69 8.01
CA GLU A 626 -19.41 42.56 8.37
C GLU A 626 -18.07 41.82 8.36
N GLU A 627 -17.02 42.56 8.03
CA GLU A 627 -15.66 42.06 7.82
C GLU A 627 -14.67 43.12 8.31
N THR A 628 -13.78 42.78 9.27
CA THR A 628 -12.84 43.75 9.85
C THR A 628 -11.42 43.20 9.93
N TYR A 629 -10.45 44.11 9.91
CA TYR A 629 -9.02 43.79 9.89
C TYR A 629 -8.23 44.66 10.88
N PRO A 630 -8.31 44.44 12.21
CA PRO A 630 -7.36 45.03 13.15
C PRO A 630 -5.92 44.64 12.78
N ILE A 631 -5.04 45.64 12.60
CA ILE A 631 -3.63 45.45 12.22
C ILE A 631 -2.74 45.70 13.43
N PHE A 632 -1.83 44.77 13.69
CA PHE A 632 -0.90 44.82 14.82
C PHE A 632 0.55 44.83 14.30
N ILE A 633 1.33 45.81 14.77
CA ILE A 633 2.71 46.07 14.31
C ILE A 633 3.68 45.72 15.44
N ASP A 634 4.87 45.21 15.09
CA ASP A 634 5.94 44.79 16.01
C ASP A 634 5.54 43.61 16.93
N LYS A 635 4.58 42.81 16.46
CA LYS A 635 4.03 41.61 17.13
C LYS A 635 4.12 40.38 16.22
N ARG A 636 4.21 39.20 16.83
CA ARG A 636 3.86 37.88 16.29
C ARG A 636 2.73 37.28 17.13
N TRP A 637 1.86 36.43 16.57
CA TRP A 637 0.90 35.69 17.40
C TRP A 637 1.62 34.77 18.39
N ALA A 638 1.04 34.55 19.58
CA ALA A 638 1.59 33.67 20.61
C ALA A 638 0.72 32.45 20.91
N ALA A 639 -0.59 32.58 20.70
CA ALA A 639 -1.58 31.52 20.84
C ALA A 639 -2.87 31.90 20.07
N SER A 640 -3.82 30.99 19.99
CA SER A 640 -5.18 31.25 19.47
C SER A 640 -5.91 32.35 20.26
N PRO A 641 -6.83 33.13 19.63
CA PRO A 641 -7.68 34.09 20.33
C PRO A 641 -8.61 33.41 21.34
N VAL A 642 -8.94 34.09 22.44
CA VAL A 642 -9.94 33.61 23.41
C VAL A 642 -11.16 34.54 23.43
N ILE A 643 -12.36 33.97 23.37
CA ILE A 643 -13.64 34.67 23.50
C ILE A 643 -14.13 34.60 24.95
N ASN A 644 -14.43 35.74 25.51
CA ASN A 644 -15.03 35.90 26.84
C ASN A 644 -16.55 35.79 26.74
N THR A 645 -17.08 34.58 26.88
CA THR A 645 -18.51 34.29 26.85
C THR A 645 -19.29 35.02 27.95
N ASP A 646 -18.70 35.19 29.14
CA ASP A 646 -19.33 35.81 30.31
C ASP A 646 -19.56 37.33 30.19
N ASN A 647 -18.81 38.03 29.32
CA ASN A 647 -18.95 39.47 29.11
C ASN A 647 -19.29 39.82 27.66
N VAL A 648 -20.45 40.45 27.47
CA VAL A 648 -20.99 40.83 26.14
C VAL A 648 -20.73 42.29 25.76
N ASN A 649 -19.95 43.06 26.53
CA ASN A 649 -19.68 44.48 26.25
C ASN A 649 -18.19 44.89 26.34
N GLN A 650 -17.37 44.20 27.15
CA GLN A 650 -15.97 44.59 27.38
C GLN A 650 -15.08 43.35 27.53
N ASN A 651 -13.82 43.45 27.09
CA ASN A 651 -12.87 42.34 27.05
C ASN A 651 -13.47 41.09 26.38
N ARG A 652 -14.19 41.29 25.26
CA ARG A 652 -14.97 40.25 24.56
C ARG A 652 -14.08 39.25 23.83
N ALA A 653 -13.05 39.75 23.15
CA ALA A 653 -12.00 38.95 22.57
C ALA A 653 -10.65 39.35 23.17
N ILE A 654 -9.79 38.35 23.37
CA ILE A 654 -8.49 38.47 24.03
C ILE A 654 -7.46 37.88 23.06
N LEU A 655 -6.49 38.69 22.65
CA LEU A 655 -5.50 38.34 21.63
C LEU A 655 -4.10 38.25 22.26
N PRO A 656 -3.48 37.06 22.29
CA PRO A 656 -2.13 36.86 22.81
C PRO A 656 -1.07 37.04 21.71
N PHE A 657 -0.10 37.90 21.96
CA PHE A 657 1.03 38.19 21.08
C PHE A 657 2.36 38.12 21.82
N ILE A 658 3.46 38.04 21.08
CA ILE A 658 4.81 38.33 21.57
C ILE A 658 5.37 39.55 20.83
N ASN A 659 6.05 40.44 21.56
CA ASN A 659 6.77 41.57 20.97
C ASN A 659 8.01 41.06 20.20
N VAL A 660 8.09 41.31 18.89
CA VAL A 660 9.17 40.73 18.04
C VAL A 660 10.56 41.30 18.37
N ASN A 661 10.64 42.48 19.00
CA ASN A 661 11.92 43.13 19.30
C ASN A 661 12.52 42.70 20.64
N ASN A 662 11.67 42.35 21.62
CA ASN A 662 12.04 42.14 23.03
C ASN A 662 11.52 40.83 23.66
N GLU A 663 10.75 40.02 22.91
CA GLU A 663 10.19 38.70 23.26
C GLU A 663 9.25 38.59 24.48
N PHE A 664 8.90 39.69 25.15
CA PHE A 664 7.85 39.70 26.18
C PHE A 664 6.43 39.55 25.57
N GLY A 665 5.48 39.06 26.37
CA GLY A 665 4.09 38.84 25.97
C GLY A 665 3.28 40.13 25.95
N ILE A 666 2.35 40.24 25.01
CA ILE A 666 1.39 41.35 24.93
C ILE A 666 -0.01 40.77 24.83
N ILE A 667 -0.91 41.24 25.69
CA ILE A 667 -2.33 40.90 25.66
C ILE A 667 -3.12 42.12 25.19
N VAL A 668 -3.85 41.96 24.09
CA VAL A 668 -4.79 42.97 23.59
C VAL A 668 -6.21 42.52 23.89
N THR A 669 -7.02 43.38 24.51
CA THR A 669 -8.46 43.13 24.71
C THR A 669 -9.31 44.00 23.80
N LEU A 670 -10.38 43.40 23.25
CA LEU A 670 -11.32 44.06 22.36
C LEU A 670 -12.71 44.22 23.01
N ASP A 671 -13.52 45.15 22.50
CA ASP A 671 -14.97 45.23 22.81
C ASP A 671 -15.82 44.34 21.89
N SER A 672 -17.15 44.41 22.03
CA SER A 672 -18.13 43.70 21.19
C SER A 672 -18.06 44.07 19.70
N ASP A 673 -17.48 45.24 19.41
CA ASP A 673 -17.42 45.85 18.09
C ASP A 673 -15.97 45.69 17.52
N TYR A 674 -15.19 44.80 18.14
CA TYR A 674 -13.77 44.48 17.88
C TYR A 674 -12.78 45.67 17.89
N ASN A 675 -13.13 46.75 18.57
CA ASN A 675 -12.19 47.86 18.80
C ASN A 675 -11.25 47.53 19.96
N ILE A 676 -9.99 47.96 19.85
CA ILE A 676 -8.99 47.82 20.91
C ILE A 676 -9.40 48.65 22.14
N LEU A 677 -9.65 47.96 23.25
CA LEU A 677 -9.87 48.58 24.56
C LEU A 677 -8.54 48.88 25.25
N ILE A 678 -7.71 47.86 25.41
CA ILE A 678 -6.44 47.89 26.13
C ILE A 678 -5.42 47.03 25.38
N GLU A 679 -4.19 47.54 25.28
CA GLU A 679 -2.99 46.75 24.95
C GLU A 679 -2.10 46.78 26.20
N HIS A 680 -1.78 45.61 26.75
CA HIS A 680 -1.02 45.45 27.98
C HIS A 680 0.28 44.67 27.72
N GLU A 681 1.40 45.25 28.15
CA GLU A 681 2.73 44.62 28.11
C GLU A 681 2.93 43.79 29.38
N SER A 682 3.07 42.46 29.25
CA SER A 682 3.32 41.57 30.39
C SER A 682 4.79 41.52 30.77
N ASP A 683 5.08 41.32 32.06
CA ASP A 683 6.44 41.07 32.55
C ASP A 683 6.97 39.68 32.12
N TYR A 684 6.11 38.82 31.56
CA TYR A 684 6.40 37.44 31.15
C TYR A 684 6.15 37.22 29.64
N LYS A 685 6.76 36.18 29.09
CA LYS A 685 6.49 35.69 27.73
C LYS A 685 5.30 34.72 27.77
N ILE A 686 4.44 34.76 26.76
CA ILE A 686 3.36 33.78 26.57
C ILE A 686 3.95 32.60 25.79
N SER A 687 3.90 31.40 26.37
CA SER A 687 4.46 30.15 25.83
C SER A 687 3.46 28.98 25.90
N SER A 688 2.17 29.27 26.05
CA SER A 688 1.06 28.30 26.01
C SER A 688 -0.17 28.95 25.38
N ASN A 689 -1.21 28.15 25.14
CA ASN A 689 -2.56 28.72 24.97
C ASN A 689 -2.95 29.60 26.17
N LEU A 690 -3.81 30.59 25.93
CA LEU A 690 -4.49 31.29 27.01
C LEU A 690 -5.62 30.42 27.58
N MET A 691 -5.88 30.60 28.87
CA MET A 691 -7.04 30.08 29.59
C MET A 691 -7.80 31.27 30.19
N LEU A 692 -9.13 31.20 30.25
CA LEU A 692 -9.99 32.25 30.81
C LEU A 692 -11.01 31.63 31.78
N LYS A 693 -11.04 32.11 33.03
CA LYS A 693 -12.02 31.69 34.05
C LYS A 693 -12.33 32.87 34.98
N GLU A 694 -13.60 33.11 35.28
CA GLU A 694 -14.06 34.16 36.23
C GLU A 694 -13.44 35.57 36.02
N ASN A 695 -13.26 36.00 34.77
CA ASN A 695 -12.59 37.27 34.40
C ASN A 695 -11.10 37.35 34.86
N MET A 696 -10.44 36.20 34.97
CA MET A 696 -8.99 36.03 35.12
C MET A 696 -8.44 35.31 33.89
N ILE A 697 -7.33 35.81 33.33
CA ILE A 697 -6.55 35.11 32.29
C ILE A 697 -5.43 34.34 32.96
N TYR A 698 -5.14 33.14 32.44
CA TYR A 698 -3.98 32.35 32.82
C TYR A 698 -3.20 31.93 31.56
N PHE A 699 -1.88 31.81 31.69
CA PHE A 699 -0.98 31.27 30.67
C PHE A 699 0.34 30.81 31.33
N MET A 700 1.20 30.14 30.58
CA MET A 700 2.54 29.75 31.03
C MET A 700 3.66 30.50 30.31
N ASP A 701 4.77 30.75 31.00
CA ASP A 701 6.02 31.19 30.38
C ASP A 701 6.95 30.02 30.02
N ASP A 702 7.99 30.29 29.23
CA ASP A 702 9.03 29.30 28.89
C ASP A 702 9.92 28.89 30.08
N ASP A 703 9.71 29.54 31.23
CA ASP A 703 10.31 29.22 32.51
C ASP A 703 9.40 28.32 33.37
N TRP A 704 8.29 27.80 32.82
CA TRP A 704 7.31 26.95 33.51
C TRP A 704 6.71 27.57 34.77
N LYS A 705 6.41 28.87 34.72
CA LYS A 705 5.52 29.55 35.68
C LYS A 705 4.10 29.59 35.11
N LEU A 706 3.10 29.40 35.95
CA LEU A 706 1.73 29.84 35.68
C LEU A 706 1.64 31.34 36.01
N ILE A 707 1.26 32.16 35.04
CA ILE A 707 0.90 33.57 35.23
C ILE A 707 -0.62 33.64 35.40
N THR A 708 -1.08 34.50 36.31
CA THR A 708 -2.49 34.81 36.56
C THR A 708 -2.69 36.32 36.44
N MET A 709 -3.57 36.77 35.54
CA MET A 709 -3.84 38.18 35.26
C MET A 709 -5.31 38.53 35.48
N SER A 710 -5.58 39.60 36.22
CA SER A 710 -6.93 40.16 36.38
C SER A 710 -7.33 41.04 35.20
N LEU A 711 -8.42 40.71 34.50
CA LEU A 711 -8.97 41.55 33.41
C LEU A 711 -9.63 42.87 33.90
N ALA A 712 -9.71 43.09 35.21
CA ALA A 712 -10.30 44.29 35.79
C ALA A 712 -9.28 45.43 36.02
N ASP A 713 -8.00 45.08 36.21
CA ASP A 713 -6.93 46.03 36.54
C ASP A 713 -5.54 45.66 35.99
N PHE A 714 -5.42 44.53 35.28
CA PHE A 714 -4.21 44.04 34.60
C PHE A 714 -3.01 43.85 35.53
N ASN A 715 -3.27 43.58 36.82
CA ASN A 715 -2.26 43.08 37.74
C ASN A 715 -1.97 41.59 37.46
N GLU A 716 -0.69 41.24 37.47
CA GLU A 716 -0.16 39.89 37.29
C GLU A 716 0.41 39.34 38.60
N ASP A 717 0.05 38.09 38.92
CA ASP A 717 0.72 37.24 39.92
C ASP A 717 1.28 35.98 39.20
N SER A 718 2.30 35.33 39.76
CA SER A 718 2.91 34.13 39.16
C SER A 718 3.24 33.03 40.16
N VAL A 719 3.01 31.77 39.79
CA VAL A 719 3.37 30.56 40.55
C VAL A 719 4.37 29.72 39.74
N GLN A 720 5.50 29.34 40.34
CA GLN A 720 6.49 28.48 39.68
C GLN A 720 6.07 27.01 39.79
N LEU A 721 5.92 26.32 38.66
CA LEU A 721 5.62 24.88 38.65
C LEU A 721 6.89 24.05 38.91
N SER A 722 6.75 22.96 39.66
CA SER A 722 7.86 22.19 40.25
C SER A 722 8.45 21.11 39.33
N ILE A 723 8.72 21.46 38.07
CA ILE A 723 9.33 20.56 37.08
C ILE A 723 10.76 20.12 37.49
N ILE A 724 11.15 18.89 37.14
CA ILE A 724 12.44 18.28 37.49
C ILE A 724 13.11 17.76 36.22
N GLY A 725 14.16 18.45 35.77
CA GLY A 725 14.92 18.06 34.58
C GLY A 725 15.18 19.25 33.66
N GLU A 726 15.10 18.99 32.36
CA GLU A 726 14.97 20.05 31.35
C GLU A 726 13.51 20.55 31.30
N LYS A 727 13.27 21.68 30.61
CA LYS A 727 11.93 22.24 30.42
C LYS A 727 11.52 21.96 28.98
N PRO A 728 10.58 21.03 28.71
CA PRO A 728 10.10 20.78 27.36
C PRO A 728 9.24 21.95 26.86
N GLU A 729 9.04 21.98 25.55
CA GLU A 729 8.08 22.88 24.91
C GLU A 729 6.66 22.50 25.31
N ILE A 730 5.84 23.51 25.62
CA ILE A 730 4.46 23.34 26.10
C ILE A 730 3.54 23.31 24.88
N TRP A 731 2.74 22.25 24.75
CA TRP A 731 1.75 22.13 23.67
C TRP A 731 0.37 22.62 24.11
N SER A 732 -0.06 22.27 25.33
CA SER A 732 -1.29 22.81 25.91
C SER A 732 -1.23 22.94 27.42
N ALA A 733 -2.04 23.85 27.96
CA ALA A 733 -2.32 24.01 29.37
C ALA A 733 -3.82 24.25 29.61
N LEU A 734 -4.38 23.66 30.67
CA LEU A 734 -5.75 23.89 31.12
C LEU A 734 -5.85 23.88 32.65
N LEU A 735 -6.99 24.38 33.16
CA LEU A 735 -7.31 24.42 34.59
C LEU A 735 -8.55 23.58 34.90
N ALA A 736 -8.46 22.69 35.89
CA ALA A 736 -9.59 21.98 36.48
C ALA A 736 -9.24 21.46 37.88
N ASP A 737 -10.24 21.37 38.77
CA ASP A 737 -10.13 20.72 40.08
C ASP A 737 -10.17 19.18 39.91
N ILE A 738 -9.01 18.56 39.67
CA ILE A 738 -8.89 17.12 39.35
C ILE A 738 -9.00 16.29 40.64
N ASP A 739 -8.54 16.85 41.76
CA ASP A 739 -8.55 16.21 43.07
C ASP A 739 -9.88 16.35 43.86
N ALA A 740 -10.74 17.30 43.47
CA ALA A 740 -11.97 17.72 44.14
C ALA A 740 -11.75 18.32 45.55
N ASP A 741 -10.71 19.14 45.69
CA ASP A 741 -10.40 19.91 46.92
C ASP A 741 -11.10 21.29 46.94
N GLY A 742 -11.50 21.80 45.76
CA GLY A 742 -12.17 23.08 45.56
C GLY A 742 -11.29 24.18 44.95
N GLU A 743 -10.04 23.90 44.61
CA GLU A 743 -9.11 24.78 43.88
C GLU A 743 -8.71 24.13 42.53
N ASP A 744 -8.41 24.92 41.50
CA ASP A 744 -7.99 24.36 40.20
C ASP A 744 -6.53 23.86 40.22
N ASP A 745 -6.32 22.63 39.71
CA ASP A 745 -5.02 22.13 39.27
C ASP A 745 -4.64 22.69 37.87
N VAL A 746 -3.34 22.75 37.60
CA VAL A 746 -2.78 23.07 36.28
C VAL A 746 -2.40 21.77 35.57
N ILE A 747 -3.12 21.43 34.50
CA ILE A 747 -2.81 20.30 33.62
C ILE A 747 -2.02 20.81 32.42
N VAL A 748 -0.93 20.14 32.05
CA VAL A 748 -0.02 20.54 30.95
C VAL A 748 0.37 19.32 30.12
N THR A 749 0.29 19.43 28.79
CA THR A 749 0.91 18.50 27.84
C THR A 749 2.12 19.17 27.15
N ALA A 750 3.18 18.40 26.94
CA ALA A 750 4.47 18.92 26.49
C ALA A 750 5.22 17.92 25.60
N ALA A 751 6.26 18.43 24.92
CA ALA A 751 7.06 17.71 23.93
C ALA A 751 7.94 16.55 24.47
N ASP A 752 7.83 16.19 25.75
CA ASP A 752 8.42 14.99 26.34
C ASP A 752 7.42 13.81 26.47
N SER A 753 6.22 13.97 25.90
CA SER A 753 5.10 13.00 25.96
C SER A 753 4.63 12.66 27.38
N LEU A 754 4.86 13.56 28.34
CA LEU A 754 4.33 13.45 29.69
C LEU A 754 3.08 14.31 29.91
N LEU A 755 2.14 13.76 30.67
CA LEU A 755 1.02 14.49 31.26
C LEU A 755 1.46 15.00 32.63
N HIS A 756 1.63 16.31 32.76
CA HIS A 756 1.93 16.96 34.02
C HIS A 756 0.65 17.52 34.64
N VAL A 757 0.46 17.32 35.94
CA VAL A 757 -0.60 18.00 36.72
C VAL A 757 0.00 18.55 38.00
N PHE A 758 -0.28 19.82 38.29
CA PHE A 758 0.23 20.54 39.46
C PHE A 758 -0.91 21.12 40.28
N ASN A 759 -0.83 20.98 41.61
CA ASN A 759 -1.70 21.71 42.53
C ASN A 759 -1.49 23.23 42.35
N LYS A 760 -2.48 24.04 42.73
CA LYS A 760 -2.45 25.51 42.69
C LYS A 760 -1.22 26.18 43.34
N ASP A 761 -0.49 25.50 44.23
CA ASP A 761 0.75 26.01 44.85
C ASP A 761 2.03 25.77 44.00
N GLY A 762 1.90 25.10 42.86
CA GLY A 762 2.99 24.77 41.93
C GLY A 762 3.70 23.44 42.23
N SER A 763 3.30 22.69 43.25
CA SER A 763 3.78 21.32 43.47
C SER A 763 3.04 20.30 42.60
N TYR A 764 3.66 19.16 42.26
CA TYR A 764 2.99 18.10 41.48
C TYR A 764 1.79 17.49 42.24
N LEU A 765 0.68 17.26 41.54
CA LEU A 765 -0.45 16.49 42.05
C LEU A 765 -0.05 15.01 42.23
N SER A 766 -0.65 14.33 43.21
CA SER A 766 -0.21 12.99 43.62
C SER A 766 -0.55 11.91 42.58
N GLY A 767 0.44 11.55 41.77
CA GLY A 767 0.33 10.57 40.68
C GLY A 767 0.96 11.07 39.38
N PHE A 768 1.33 12.34 39.33
CA PHE A 768 1.89 13.01 38.17
C PHE A 768 3.36 13.42 38.39
N PRO A 769 4.15 13.60 37.31
CA PRO A 769 3.79 13.40 35.91
C PRO A 769 3.63 11.91 35.56
N THR A 770 2.86 11.62 34.52
CA THR A 770 2.60 10.26 34.01
C THR A 770 2.81 10.21 32.50
N GLU A 771 3.10 9.02 31.97
CA GLU A 771 3.42 8.81 30.55
C GLU A 771 2.14 8.77 29.71
N ILE A 772 2.12 9.47 28.56
CA ILE A 772 1.00 9.42 27.62
C ILE A 772 1.19 8.21 26.69
N PRO A 773 0.30 7.20 26.70
CA PRO A 773 0.48 5.93 25.98
C PRO A 773 0.09 6.02 24.49
N LEU A 774 0.14 7.21 23.91
CA LEU A 774 -0.29 7.55 22.55
C LEU A 774 0.37 8.87 22.10
N GLN A 775 0.39 9.12 20.79
CA GLN A 775 0.83 10.40 20.25
C GLN A 775 -0.34 11.40 20.29
N ALA A 776 -0.17 12.53 20.96
CA ALA A 776 -1.22 13.53 21.16
C ALA A 776 -0.71 14.97 21.14
N ILE A 777 -1.33 15.77 20.27
CA ILE A 777 -1.16 17.24 20.19
C ILE A 777 -2.43 18.01 20.57
N SER A 778 -3.54 17.31 20.84
CA SER A 778 -4.82 17.91 21.23
C SER A 778 -4.79 18.49 22.65
N ILE A 779 -5.57 19.55 22.90
CA ILE A 779 -5.85 20.03 24.26
C ILE A 779 -6.73 18.99 24.98
N PRO A 780 -6.35 18.49 26.18
CA PRO A 780 -7.18 17.56 26.94
C PRO A 780 -8.58 18.10 27.30
N SER A 781 -9.56 17.21 27.38
CA SER A 781 -10.91 17.48 27.90
C SER A 781 -11.10 16.86 29.28
N ILE A 782 -11.99 17.43 30.09
CA ILE A 782 -12.21 17.01 31.49
C ILE A 782 -13.67 16.59 31.72
N ASN A 783 -13.91 15.39 32.25
CA ASN A 783 -15.23 14.94 32.71
C ASN A 783 -15.11 13.76 33.70
N ASP A 784 -16.10 13.52 34.57
CA ASP A 784 -16.19 12.34 35.46
C ASP A 784 -16.81 11.17 34.67
N VAL A 785 -15.97 10.31 34.07
CA VAL A 785 -16.41 9.34 33.05
C VAL A 785 -16.90 8.03 33.67
N ASP A 786 -16.35 7.62 34.82
CA ASP A 786 -16.82 6.42 35.54
C ASP A 786 -17.89 6.71 36.62
N GLY A 787 -18.17 7.99 36.89
CA GLY A 787 -19.18 8.46 37.84
C GLY A 787 -18.73 8.37 39.30
N ASN A 788 -17.42 8.41 39.57
CA ASN A 788 -16.86 8.29 40.92
C ASN A 788 -16.90 9.60 41.74
N GLY A 789 -17.11 10.76 41.10
CA GLY A 789 -17.15 12.08 41.73
C GLY A 789 -15.84 12.87 41.70
N TYR A 790 -14.82 12.43 40.97
CA TYR A 790 -13.59 13.15 40.63
C TYR A 790 -13.48 13.25 39.09
N PRO A 791 -13.08 14.40 38.51
CA PRO A 791 -12.91 14.48 37.07
C PRO A 791 -11.73 13.65 36.56
N ASP A 792 -11.92 12.98 35.43
CA ASP A 792 -10.87 12.35 34.65
C ASP A 792 -10.34 13.31 33.56
N ILE A 793 -9.09 13.09 33.14
CA ILE A 793 -8.43 13.80 32.05
C ILE A 793 -8.50 12.92 30.79
N LEU A 794 -9.21 13.37 29.77
CA LEU A 794 -9.36 12.68 28.48
C LEU A 794 -8.40 13.30 27.46
N ILE A 795 -7.52 12.48 26.88
CA ILE A 795 -6.59 12.89 25.81
C ILE A 795 -6.92 12.07 24.56
N GLY A 796 -7.22 12.77 23.46
CA GLY A 796 -7.30 12.16 22.13
C GLY A 796 -5.89 11.91 21.58
N GLY A 797 -5.69 10.72 21.01
CA GLY A 797 -4.61 10.45 20.06
C GLY A 797 -5.18 10.35 18.64
N GLU A 798 -4.34 9.99 17.69
CA GLU A 798 -4.69 9.86 16.26
C GLU A 798 -5.86 8.88 16.04
N ASN A 799 -5.79 7.71 16.68
CA ASN A 799 -6.76 6.60 16.48
C ASN A 799 -7.22 5.94 17.79
N ASN A 800 -6.92 6.56 18.92
CA ASN A 800 -7.20 6.04 20.25
C ASN A 800 -7.38 7.22 21.22
N PHE A 801 -7.73 6.92 22.47
CA PHE A 801 -7.80 7.92 23.51
C PHE A 801 -7.40 7.32 24.85
N ALA A 802 -6.80 8.14 25.70
CA ALA A 802 -6.41 7.78 27.05
C ALA A 802 -7.24 8.62 28.03
N ILE A 803 -7.92 7.93 28.94
CA ILE A 803 -8.57 8.57 30.10
C ILE A 803 -7.63 8.35 31.30
N PHE A 804 -7.25 9.41 32.00
CA PHE A 804 -6.47 9.34 33.22
C PHE A 804 -7.31 9.78 34.41
N ASN A 805 -7.45 8.93 35.43
CA ASN A 805 -8.02 9.39 36.68
C ASN A 805 -7.00 10.24 37.47
N LYS A 806 -7.49 10.93 38.51
CA LYS A 806 -6.71 11.83 39.36
C LYS A 806 -5.46 11.27 40.06
N ASN A 807 -5.19 9.97 39.96
CA ASN A 807 -3.98 9.33 40.49
C ASN A 807 -2.93 9.07 39.37
N GLY A 808 -3.05 9.71 38.21
CA GLY A 808 -2.18 9.49 37.04
C GLY A 808 -2.32 8.11 36.40
N THR A 809 -3.39 7.37 36.72
CA THR A 809 -3.61 5.99 36.27
C THR A 809 -4.58 5.97 35.10
N VAL A 810 -4.19 5.30 34.01
CA VAL A 810 -5.04 5.14 32.81
C VAL A 810 -6.26 4.27 33.13
N LEU A 811 -7.45 4.84 32.97
CA LEU A 811 -8.73 4.14 32.90
C LEU A 811 -8.95 3.66 31.46
N SER A 812 -8.71 2.38 31.18
CA SER A 812 -8.92 1.84 29.83
C SER A 812 -10.41 1.76 29.46
N PRO A 813 -10.86 2.39 28.35
CA PRO A 813 -12.03 1.93 27.63
C PRO A 813 -11.74 0.53 27.05
N SER A 814 -12.71 -0.37 27.04
CA SER A 814 -12.47 -1.77 26.65
C SER A 814 -12.55 -2.05 25.15
N ASN A 815 -12.57 -1.02 24.31
CA ASN A 815 -12.55 -1.09 22.85
C ASN A 815 -11.47 -0.13 22.33
N GLN A 816 -10.40 -0.67 21.73
CA GLN A 816 -9.64 0.08 20.73
C GLN A 816 -10.46 0.08 19.43
N LEU A 817 -10.33 1.13 18.60
CA LEU A 817 -10.65 1.00 17.19
C LEU A 817 -9.68 -0.02 16.60
N SER A 818 -10.16 -1.08 15.96
CA SER A 818 -9.28 -2.18 15.51
C SER A 818 -8.47 -1.84 14.26
N ASN A 819 -8.84 -0.76 13.57
CA ASN A 819 -8.17 -0.24 12.38
C ASN A 819 -7.89 1.24 12.71
N PRO A 820 -6.61 1.62 12.90
CA PRO A 820 -6.20 3.02 12.94
C PRO A 820 -5.96 3.54 11.53
N ASP A 821 -6.60 4.66 11.16
CA ASP A 821 -6.41 5.36 9.89
C ASP A 821 -5.21 6.33 10.03
N SER A 822 -4.18 6.14 9.22
CA SER A 822 -2.78 6.44 9.60
C SER A 822 -2.37 7.92 9.54
N THR A 823 -3.26 8.84 9.15
CA THR A 823 -2.90 10.24 8.84
C THR A 823 -3.67 11.32 9.61
N TYR A 824 -4.67 11.00 10.45
CA TYR A 824 -5.41 12.03 11.19
C TYR A 824 -4.64 12.60 12.37
N GLN A 825 -4.56 13.93 12.45
CA GLN A 825 -4.23 14.62 13.70
C GLN A 825 -5.23 14.25 14.80
N ALA A 826 -4.71 14.05 16.02
CA ALA A 826 -5.46 13.65 17.20
C ALA A 826 -6.75 14.48 17.41
N ALA A 827 -7.90 13.86 17.12
CA ALA A 827 -9.19 14.52 17.21
C ALA A 827 -9.50 14.94 18.66
N GLY A 828 -9.94 16.18 18.84
CA GLY A 828 -10.31 16.71 20.16
C GLY A 828 -11.45 15.91 20.78
N ILE A 829 -11.17 15.17 21.86
CA ILE A 829 -12.14 14.28 22.49
C ILE A 829 -13.20 15.08 23.26
N ILE A 830 -14.49 14.78 23.01
CA ILE A 830 -15.63 15.40 23.70
C ILE A 830 -16.40 14.30 24.45
N ALA A 831 -16.54 14.46 25.77
CA ALA A 831 -17.42 13.62 26.59
C ALA A 831 -18.81 14.26 26.68
N VAL A 832 -19.87 13.47 26.47
CA VAL A 832 -21.27 13.91 26.49
C VAL A 832 -22.07 13.04 27.49
N ASP A 833 -22.93 13.68 28.28
CA ASP A 833 -23.85 13.10 29.30
C ASP A 833 -25.27 12.88 28.72
#